data_AF-A0A949NZY2-F1
#
_entry.id   AF-A0A949NZY2-F1
#
_cell.length_a   1.000
_cell.length_b   1.000
_cell.length_c   1.000
_cell.angle_alpha   90.00
_cell.angle_beta   90.00
_cell.angle_gamma   90.00
#
_symmetry.space_group_name_H-M   'P 1'
#
loop_
_entity.id
_entity.type
_entity.pdbx_description
1 polymer ?
#
loop_
_entity_poly.entity_id
_entity_poly.type
_entity_poly.pdbx_seq_one_letter_code
_entity_poly.pdbx_strand_id
1 'polypeptide(L)'
;MKRAPESATALLLLLLACLWAIPATAQPLRPVTLQLKWAHQFQFAGYYAAQELGFYREEGLAVDFREYRHGTSVEAEVLGGGADFGVSGAEALLNYQHGDPVVVLGVFFQHAANILLYRADSGISDPQDLKGRRVMLPAAEVPSLWAMFARHGIGRKDIIIQQLTGDINDLIQGQTDAVSAYLTTQPHALAESGVEVGILHPADFGIDFYGDCLITSRRLSDTSPELADGFLRASIRGWEYAMDHPDELIELIREQYNPARSRDALRHEASVMRELMIPRLVDIGAMSRGRWLRMAGVCQEAGLIETLRPMDDFYHIPADQRRLGWMTQGRPYLMAAGAAVALAILILALIARRQHQSIRARTRQLEHNRESLRQVIDLLPNMVYAKDREGRFLLVNRAMADTLGSTVDQLTGAQEIDVQPDGDQARRRLAQDRMVFDSGYPLVILEEPFRHRDGSMHWLQTTRLPYLSADTGEPAVLGLSVDITTRKLADEALRRSEERFRAIFNQTYQFTGILSPDGTVIEFNESSLEQLGQRPKEIIGKPFWEAHWFEHTVENRTWLRDAVRRAAQGEVICREVTSLRADGQPMALDFSLKPARDNEGTIVFLIPEGRDITALKQTEEELRRLNEELERRVASRTRNLEQAKDDLEHSLAELNRTQEELILSEKLAALGSLVAGVAHEINTPLGTGVTACSFLVDRIAELDALFSRGELKKSDLEQFLDDGRESSASTLANLNRAAGLISSFKQVAADQSSEMPRQFNLHTYVDEVLSSLRPRYKHTGHTVENLCPDVELFSYPGAFVQIITNLLINALTHAYGPDDSGHIRIGGRLDGDMVIFTFSDDGVGIHESVRDRIFEPFVTTRRGSGGTGLGLHIIFNVVNKVLGGTIRCTTGPGEGTSYAITIPREHAPRMENPENEP
;
A
#
# COMPACT_ATOMS: atom_id res chain seq x y z
N MET A 1 -1.77 19.05 -54.34
CA MET A 1 -0.63 18.74 -53.45
C MET A 1 -1.15 18.00 -52.22
N LYS A 2 -0.99 16.67 -52.20
CA LYS A 2 -1.32 15.76 -51.09
C LYS A 2 -0.03 15.11 -50.63
N ARG A 3 0.40 15.33 -49.39
CA ARG A 3 1.34 14.54 -48.55
C ARG A 3 1.92 15.45 -47.46
N ALA A 4 1.32 15.46 -46.26
CA ALA A 4 1.90 16.08 -45.06
C ALA A 4 1.15 15.73 -43.74
N PRO A 5 0.92 14.44 -43.38
CA PRO A 5 0.75 14.18 -41.95
C PRO A 5 1.58 13.01 -41.37
N GLU A 6 2.46 12.37 -42.16
CA GLU A 6 3.24 11.21 -41.68
C GLU A 6 4.59 11.58 -41.05
N SER A 7 5.11 12.80 -41.28
CA SER A 7 6.41 13.23 -40.78
C SER A 7 6.40 13.68 -39.31
N ALA A 8 5.26 14.13 -38.78
CA ALA A 8 5.16 14.61 -37.40
C ALA A 8 5.05 13.47 -36.37
N THR A 9 4.38 12.37 -36.73
CA THR A 9 4.27 11.17 -35.88
C THR A 9 5.57 10.36 -35.87
N ALA A 10 6.29 10.29 -36.99
CA ALA A 10 7.60 9.64 -37.06
C ALA A 10 8.67 10.39 -36.25
N LEU A 11 8.65 11.73 -36.23
CA LEU A 11 9.59 12.54 -35.45
C LEU A 11 9.35 12.40 -33.93
N LEU A 12 8.08 12.28 -33.52
CA LEU A 12 7.70 12.06 -32.12
C LEU A 12 8.11 10.67 -31.62
N LEU A 13 7.97 9.64 -32.47
CA LEU A 13 8.42 8.27 -32.17
C LEU A 13 9.95 8.16 -32.13
N LEU A 14 10.67 8.90 -32.98
CA LEU A 14 12.14 8.97 -32.91
C LEU A 14 12.65 9.69 -31.66
N LEU A 15 11.98 10.78 -31.24
CA LEU A 15 12.29 11.50 -30.00
C LEU A 15 12.02 10.64 -28.75
N LEU A 16 10.98 9.80 -28.77
CA LEU A 16 10.68 8.83 -27.71
C LEU A 16 11.67 7.65 -27.68
N ALA A 17 12.17 7.21 -28.84
CA ALA A 17 13.18 6.15 -28.92
C ALA A 17 14.58 6.60 -28.44
N CYS A 18 14.92 7.88 -28.61
CA CYS A 18 16.18 8.43 -28.10
C CYS A 18 16.22 8.65 -26.57
N LEU A 19 15.06 8.57 -25.88
CA LEU A 19 14.97 8.65 -24.41
C LEU A 19 15.29 7.32 -23.69
N TRP A 20 15.51 6.22 -24.42
CA TRP A 20 15.71 4.88 -23.86
C TRP A 20 17.11 4.29 -24.04
N ALA A 21 18.06 5.04 -24.62
CA ALA A 21 19.41 4.58 -24.87
C ALA A 21 20.46 5.57 -24.34
N ILE A 22 20.61 5.63 -23.01
CA ILE A 22 21.83 6.15 -22.40
C ILE A 22 22.73 4.94 -22.13
N PRO A 23 23.91 4.82 -22.75
CA PRO A 23 24.86 3.78 -22.39
C PRO A 23 25.29 4.00 -20.94
N ALA A 24 25.24 2.95 -20.12
CA ALA A 24 25.68 2.95 -18.73
C ALA A 24 27.19 3.27 -18.66
N THR A 25 27.52 4.55 -18.56
CA THR A 25 28.83 4.97 -18.03
C THR A 25 28.86 4.59 -16.57
N ALA A 26 29.85 3.79 -16.16
CA ALA A 26 30.07 3.41 -14.76
C ALA A 26 30.01 4.67 -13.88
N GLN A 27 28.98 4.77 -13.04
CA GLN A 27 28.87 5.86 -12.09
C GLN A 27 30.04 5.74 -11.10
N PRO A 28 30.71 6.85 -10.75
CA PRO A 28 31.76 6.82 -9.74
C PRO A 28 31.18 6.30 -8.42
N LEU A 29 31.88 5.36 -7.78
CA LEU A 29 31.46 4.79 -6.49
C LEU A 29 31.26 5.91 -5.46
N ARG A 30 30.15 5.88 -4.74
CA ARG A 30 29.84 6.85 -3.71
C ARG A 30 30.58 6.47 -2.41
N PRO A 31 31.45 7.33 -1.87
CA PRO A 31 32.16 7.05 -0.64
C PRO A 31 31.18 7.08 0.54
N VAL A 32 31.24 6.07 1.40
CA VAL A 32 30.46 5.97 2.63
C VAL A 32 31.33 5.44 3.77
N THR A 33 31.04 5.85 5.01
CA THR A 33 31.82 5.46 6.19
C THR A 33 30.99 4.60 7.14
N LEU A 34 31.55 3.47 7.60
CA LEU A 34 31.01 2.66 8.70
C LEU A 34 31.86 2.83 9.97
N GLN A 35 31.25 3.35 11.04
CA GLN A 35 31.87 3.43 12.36
C GLN A 35 31.68 2.11 13.13
N LEU A 36 32.79 1.45 13.44
CA LEU A 36 32.82 0.24 14.26
C LEU A 36 32.78 0.61 15.74
N LYS A 37 32.15 -0.24 16.56
CA LYS A 37 32.10 -0.06 18.01
C LYS A 37 33.30 -0.65 18.76
N TRP A 38 34.19 -1.35 18.07
CA TRP A 38 35.38 -1.95 18.65
C TRP A 38 36.54 -2.00 17.65
N ALA A 39 37.66 -2.58 18.10
CA ALA A 39 38.81 -2.89 17.26
C ALA A 39 38.48 -3.95 16.19
N HIS A 40 39.22 -3.96 15.09
CA HIS A 40 39.03 -4.92 14.00
C HIS A 40 39.09 -6.38 14.52
N GLN A 41 38.03 -7.14 14.30
CA GLN A 41 37.89 -8.54 14.78
C GLN A 41 36.78 -9.28 14.02
N PHE A 42 36.52 -10.55 14.36
CA PHE A 42 35.54 -11.36 13.63
C PHE A 42 34.10 -10.83 13.76
N GLN A 43 33.80 -10.07 14.83
CA GLN A 43 32.55 -9.30 15.00
C GLN A 43 32.16 -8.41 13.82
N PHE A 44 33.08 -8.08 12.92
CA PHE A 44 32.80 -7.25 11.75
C PHE A 44 33.04 -7.98 10.41
N ALA A 45 33.22 -9.30 10.45
CA ALA A 45 33.57 -10.13 9.30
C ALA A 45 32.60 -9.98 8.12
N GLY A 46 31.29 -9.84 8.37
CA GLY A 46 30.33 -9.66 7.29
C GLY A 46 30.53 -8.38 6.49
N TYR A 47 30.93 -7.29 7.14
CA TYR A 47 31.25 -6.03 6.45
C TYR A 47 32.52 -6.17 5.61
N TYR A 48 33.53 -6.90 6.10
CA TYR A 48 34.76 -7.19 5.35
C TYR A 48 34.49 -8.10 4.15
N ALA A 49 33.68 -9.14 4.32
CA ALA A 49 33.23 -10.01 3.24
C ALA A 49 32.52 -9.23 2.14
N ALA A 50 31.60 -8.33 2.50
CA ALA A 50 30.88 -7.48 1.55
C ALA A 50 31.82 -6.55 0.74
N GLN A 51 32.92 -6.12 1.35
CA GLN A 51 33.94 -5.32 0.67
C GLN A 51 34.82 -6.15 -0.27
N GLU A 52 35.32 -7.29 0.20
CA GLU A 52 36.24 -8.15 -0.55
C GLU A 52 35.56 -8.80 -1.75
N LEU A 53 34.33 -9.31 -1.56
CA LEU A 53 33.53 -9.93 -2.61
C LEU A 53 32.89 -8.90 -3.56
N GLY A 54 33.05 -7.61 -3.29
CA GLY A 54 32.57 -6.53 -4.14
C GLY A 54 31.07 -6.25 -4.04
N PHE A 55 30.35 -6.80 -3.06
CA PHE A 55 28.91 -6.54 -2.88
C PHE A 55 28.61 -5.06 -2.68
N TYR A 56 29.48 -4.31 -1.99
CA TYR A 56 29.33 -2.86 -1.91
C TYR A 56 29.54 -2.16 -3.27
N ARG A 57 30.47 -2.65 -4.10
CA ARG A 57 30.72 -2.08 -5.42
C ARG A 57 29.57 -2.33 -6.39
N GLU A 58 28.90 -3.49 -6.28
CA GLU A 58 27.67 -3.81 -7.02
C GLU A 58 26.54 -2.82 -6.70
N GLU A 59 26.44 -2.38 -5.44
CA GLU A 59 25.50 -1.35 -4.98
C GLU A 59 26.03 0.09 -5.22
N GLY A 60 27.16 0.24 -5.91
CA GLY A 60 27.75 1.54 -6.26
C GLY A 60 28.44 2.27 -5.09
N LEU A 61 28.84 1.55 -4.04
CA LEU A 61 29.40 2.09 -2.80
C LEU A 61 30.91 1.81 -2.67
N ALA A 62 31.64 2.77 -2.11
CA ALA A 62 33.01 2.60 -1.64
C ALA A 62 33.02 2.82 -0.12
N VAL A 63 33.21 1.74 0.65
CA VAL A 63 33.09 1.76 2.11
C VAL A 63 34.46 1.97 2.77
N ASP A 64 34.51 2.89 3.73
CA ASP A 64 35.64 3.09 4.65
C ASP A 64 35.25 2.63 6.06
N PHE A 65 36.10 1.80 6.68
CA PHE A 65 35.87 1.28 8.03
C PHE A 65 36.65 2.11 9.05
N ARG A 66 35.93 2.72 10.00
CA ARG A 66 36.55 3.45 11.10
C ARG A 66 36.50 2.64 12.37
N GLU A 67 37.69 2.31 12.86
CA GLU A 67 37.88 1.63 14.13
C GLU A 67 37.46 2.51 15.33
N TYR A 68 37.07 1.87 16.43
CA TYR A 68 36.73 2.53 17.67
C TYR A 68 37.92 3.26 18.30
N ARG A 69 37.69 4.44 18.86
CA ARG A 69 38.67 5.18 19.69
C ARG A 69 38.09 5.41 21.08
N HIS A 70 38.96 5.37 22.09
CA HIS A 70 38.54 5.58 23.48
C HIS A 70 37.80 6.91 23.64
N GLY A 71 36.57 6.85 24.15
CA GLY A 71 35.71 8.01 24.37
C GLY A 71 34.79 8.39 23.20
N THR A 72 34.86 7.68 22.06
CA THR A 72 33.95 7.90 20.93
C THR A 72 32.62 7.17 21.15
N SER A 73 31.49 7.83 20.90
CA SER A 73 30.16 7.18 20.79
C SER A 73 29.84 6.97 19.31
N VAL A 74 29.43 5.76 18.94
CA VAL A 74 29.11 5.42 17.56
C VAL A 74 27.90 6.23 17.07
N GLU A 75 26.88 6.35 17.91
CA GLU A 75 25.68 7.14 17.64
C GLU A 75 26.04 8.61 17.43
N ALA A 76 26.89 9.18 18.30
CA ALA A 76 27.33 10.57 18.17
C ALA A 76 28.10 10.83 16.86
N GLU A 77 28.96 9.92 16.42
CA GLU A 77 29.68 10.03 15.14
C GLU A 77 28.74 9.96 13.94
N VAL A 78 27.75 9.06 13.97
CA VAL A 78 26.75 8.92 12.89
C VAL A 78 25.83 10.14 12.83
N LEU A 79 25.35 10.63 13.97
CA LEU A 79 24.46 11.78 14.05
C LEU A 79 25.19 13.11 13.75
N GLY A 80 26.46 13.21 14.15
CA GLY A 80 27.34 14.34 13.84
C GLY A 80 27.79 14.39 12.38
N GLY A 81 27.53 13.33 11.60
CA GLY A 81 27.97 13.21 10.21
C GLY A 81 29.46 12.90 10.05
N GLY A 82 30.11 12.45 11.13
CA GLY A 82 31.45 11.88 11.09
C GLY A 82 31.45 10.54 10.35
N ALA A 83 30.40 9.74 10.51
CA ALA A 83 30.16 8.50 9.76
C ALA A 83 28.74 8.47 9.16
N ASP A 84 28.55 7.68 8.11
CA ASP A 84 27.24 7.50 7.46
C ASP A 84 26.43 6.38 8.14
N PHE A 85 27.14 5.33 8.55
CA PHE A 85 26.59 4.15 9.21
C PHE A 85 27.39 3.83 10.48
N GLY A 86 26.77 3.12 11.41
CA GLY A 86 27.43 2.67 12.63
C GLY A 86 26.94 1.31 13.10
N VAL A 87 27.79 0.57 13.80
CA VAL A 87 27.41 -0.65 14.51
C VAL A 87 27.15 -0.31 15.97
N SER A 88 25.90 -0.42 16.41
CA SER A 88 25.44 -0.14 17.79
C SER A 88 24.81 -1.39 18.41
N GLY A 89 24.13 -1.30 19.54
CA GLY A 89 23.33 -2.35 20.16
C GLY A 89 22.03 -1.79 20.72
N ALA A 90 21.67 -2.19 21.93
CA ALA A 90 20.53 -1.63 22.64
C ALA A 90 20.71 -0.13 22.97
N GLU A 91 21.93 0.38 22.90
CA GLU A 91 22.28 1.79 23.05
C GLU A 91 21.53 2.66 22.02
N ALA A 92 21.35 2.19 20.78
CA ALA A 92 20.59 2.90 19.76
C ALA A 92 19.14 3.20 20.18
N LEU A 93 18.50 2.24 20.86
CA LEU A 93 17.15 2.41 21.40
C LEU A 93 17.12 3.47 22.49
N LEU A 94 18.10 3.45 23.41
CA LEU A 94 18.16 4.41 24.51
C LEU A 94 18.36 5.84 23.99
N ASN A 95 19.31 6.04 23.07
CA ASN A 95 19.56 7.33 22.44
C ASN A 95 18.31 7.84 21.70
N TYR A 96 17.61 6.97 20.96
CA TYR A 96 16.35 7.34 20.30
C TYR A 96 15.27 7.79 21.29
N GLN A 97 15.11 7.07 22.40
CA GLN A 97 14.12 7.39 23.44
C GLN A 97 14.47 8.68 24.19
N HIS A 98 15.76 9.02 24.31
CA HIS A 98 16.24 10.31 24.81
C HIS A 98 16.07 11.46 23.79
N GLY A 99 15.86 11.13 22.52
CA GLY A 99 15.43 12.05 21.47
C GLY A 99 16.38 12.23 20.31
N ASP A 100 17.43 11.43 20.24
CA ASP A 100 18.36 11.46 19.14
C ASP A 100 17.73 10.86 17.86
N PRO A 101 17.95 11.45 16.68
CA PRO A 101 17.32 11.01 15.44
C PRO A 101 18.08 9.82 14.81
N VAL A 102 18.24 8.75 15.59
CA VAL A 102 18.85 7.46 15.19
C VAL A 102 17.81 6.60 14.49
N VAL A 103 18.22 5.92 13.41
CA VAL A 103 17.41 4.95 12.68
C VAL A 103 18.13 3.60 12.66
N VAL A 104 17.44 2.53 13.06
CA VAL A 104 17.95 1.16 12.92
C VAL A 104 17.61 0.61 11.53
N LEU A 105 18.63 0.07 10.86
CA LEU A 105 18.52 -0.53 9.53
C LEU A 105 18.26 -2.04 9.61
N GLY A 106 18.99 -2.71 10.49
CA GLY A 106 18.88 -4.16 10.68
C GLY A 106 19.64 -4.64 11.92
N VAL A 107 19.32 -5.85 12.36
CA VAL A 107 19.91 -6.47 13.55
C VAL A 107 20.73 -7.68 13.13
N PHE A 108 22.00 -7.73 13.53
CA PHE A 108 22.88 -8.85 13.23
C PHE A 108 22.98 -9.80 14.41
N PHE A 109 23.01 -9.32 15.66
CA PHE A 109 23.00 -10.20 16.84
C PHE A 109 21.62 -10.21 17.49
N GLN A 110 21.02 -11.40 17.51
CA GLN A 110 19.71 -11.60 18.14
C GLN A 110 19.80 -11.56 19.67
N HIS A 111 20.98 -11.79 20.25
CA HIS A 111 21.23 -11.65 21.69
C HIS A 111 22.41 -10.70 21.94
N ALA A 112 22.28 -9.83 22.94
CA ALA A 112 23.33 -8.91 23.32
C ALA A 112 24.55 -9.67 23.87
N ALA A 113 25.73 -9.39 23.32
CA ALA A 113 26.98 -10.01 23.74
C ALA A 113 27.51 -9.47 25.09
N ASN A 114 26.89 -8.43 25.65
CA ASN A 114 27.33 -7.77 26.89
C ASN A 114 27.08 -8.67 28.11
N ILE A 115 28.14 -8.95 28.86
CA ILE A 115 28.14 -9.78 30.07
C ILE A 115 28.89 -9.07 31.20
N LEU A 116 28.70 -9.57 32.42
CA LEU A 116 29.56 -9.21 33.55
C LEU A 116 30.46 -10.40 33.93
N LEU A 117 31.77 -10.19 33.89
CA LEU A 117 32.76 -11.19 34.30
C LEU A 117 33.23 -10.93 35.72
N TYR A 118 33.42 -11.99 36.49
CA TYR A 118 33.96 -11.95 37.83
C TYR A 118 34.85 -13.17 38.08
N ARG A 119 35.73 -13.14 39.07
CA ARG A 119 36.56 -14.31 39.40
C ARG A 119 35.74 -15.39 40.08
N ALA A 120 35.92 -16.66 39.72
CA ALA A 120 35.14 -17.75 40.30
C ALA A 120 35.28 -17.85 41.84
N ASP A 121 36.42 -17.43 42.39
CA ASP A 121 36.71 -17.41 43.83
C ASP A 121 36.24 -16.14 44.56
N SER A 122 35.61 -15.18 43.87
CA SER A 122 35.14 -13.91 44.47
C SER A 122 33.89 -14.06 45.35
N GLY A 123 33.21 -15.22 45.30
CA GLY A 123 31.95 -15.49 45.98
C GLY A 123 30.74 -14.79 45.35
N ILE A 124 30.87 -14.28 44.13
CA ILE A 124 29.76 -13.69 43.35
C ILE A 124 29.04 -14.83 42.60
N SER A 125 27.71 -14.87 42.69
CA SER A 125 26.90 -15.85 41.94
C SER A 125 25.56 -15.30 41.46
N ASP A 126 25.04 -14.27 42.14
CA ASP A 126 23.86 -13.52 41.75
C ASP A 126 24.22 -12.04 41.58
N PRO A 127 23.55 -11.28 40.68
CA PRO A 127 23.74 -9.83 40.61
C PRO A 127 23.67 -9.13 41.97
N GLN A 128 22.84 -9.57 42.91
CA GLN A 128 22.71 -8.95 44.25
C GLN A 128 24.03 -8.96 45.06
N ASP A 129 24.93 -9.91 44.80
CA ASP A 129 26.24 -10.02 45.46
C ASP A 129 27.18 -8.85 45.11
N LEU A 130 26.84 -8.07 44.07
CA LEU A 130 27.59 -6.90 43.63
C LEU A 130 27.38 -5.67 44.51
N LYS A 131 26.40 -5.68 45.44
CA LYS A 131 26.17 -4.55 46.35
C LYS A 131 27.41 -4.24 47.18
N GLY A 132 27.91 -3.02 47.07
CA GLY A 132 29.13 -2.52 47.71
C GLY A 132 30.44 -2.94 47.03
N ARG A 133 30.38 -3.68 45.92
CA ARG A 133 31.55 -4.15 45.17
C ARG A 133 31.97 -3.17 44.09
N ARG A 134 33.23 -3.28 43.65
CA ARG A 134 33.80 -2.51 42.54
C ARG A 134 33.41 -3.18 41.23
N VAL A 135 32.62 -2.47 40.43
CA VAL A 135 32.15 -2.95 39.13
C VAL A 135 32.66 -2.01 38.06
N MET A 136 33.45 -2.55 37.14
CA MET A 136 34.05 -1.80 36.05
C MET A 136 33.12 -1.82 34.82
N LEU A 137 32.62 -0.65 34.43
CA LEU A 137 31.64 -0.46 33.35
C LEU A 137 32.18 0.54 32.31
N PRO A 138 31.76 0.43 31.03
CA PRO A 138 32.09 1.44 30.03
C PRO A 138 31.45 2.78 30.37
N ALA A 139 31.99 3.86 29.80
CA ALA A 139 31.46 5.21 30.00
C ALA A 139 30.06 5.40 29.39
N ALA A 140 29.78 4.70 28.28
CA ALA A 140 28.45 4.63 27.70
C ALA A 140 27.56 3.69 28.54
N GLU A 141 26.29 4.04 28.71
CA GLU A 141 25.34 3.18 29.42
C GLU A 141 25.07 1.93 28.60
N VAL A 142 25.28 0.75 29.22
CA VAL A 142 24.93 -0.55 28.63
C VAL A 142 23.55 -0.94 29.12
N PRO A 143 22.49 -0.83 28.29
CA PRO A 143 21.11 -0.93 28.78
C PRO A 143 20.79 -2.32 29.35
N SER A 144 21.35 -3.38 28.76
CA SER A 144 21.12 -4.76 29.21
C SER A 144 21.65 -5.02 30.62
N LEU A 145 22.85 -4.50 30.96
CA LEU A 145 23.44 -4.66 32.29
C LEU A 145 22.67 -3.83 33.33
N TRP A 146 22.29 -2.59 32.99
CA TRP A 146 21.52 -1.76 33.91
C TRP A 146 20.11 -2.28 34.15
N ALA A 147 19.46 -2.85 33.13
CA ALA A 147 18.17 -3.51 33.29
C ALA A 147 18.27 -4.76 34.19
N MET A 148 19.35 -5.55 34.06
CA MET A 148 19.63 -6.67 34.97
C MET A 148 19.83 -6.20 36.41
N PHE A 149 20.62 -5.13 36.63
CA PHE A 149 20.83 -4.55 37.96
C PHE A 149 19.52 -4.05 38.58
N ALA A 150 18.72 -3.31 37.81
CA ALA A 150 17.44 -2.78 38.29
C ALA A 150 16.47 -3.89 38.68
N ARG A 151 16.37 -4.97 37.88
CA ARG A 151 15.51 -6.12 38.18
C ARG A 151 15.89 -6.83 39.48
N HIS A 152 17.18 -6.83 39.83
CA HIS A 152 17.70 -7.37 41.09
C HIS A 152 17.79 -6.32 42.23
N GLY A 153 17.18 -5.15 42.05
CA GLY A 153 17.11 -4.11 43.08
C GLY A 153 18.47 -3.50 43.42
N ILE A 154 19.32 -3.32 42.41
CA ILE A 154 20.64 -2.69 42.49
C ILE A 154 20.58 -1.36 41.72
N GLY A 155 20.64 -0.26 42.46
CA GLY A 155 20.76 1.08 41.89
C GLY A 155 22.21 1.50 41.70
N ARG A 156 22.42 2.62 41.00
CA ARG A 156 23.76 3.20 40.76
C ARG A 156 24.57 3.48 42.02
N LYS A 157 23.88 3.73 43.15
CA LYS A 157 24.49 4.03 44.45
C LYS A 157 24.89 2.78 45.23
N ASP A 158 24.40 1.61 44.81
CA ASP A 158 24.63 0.36 45.52
C ASP A 158 25.93 -0.33 45.07
N ILE A 159 26.56 0.13 43.99
CA ILE A 159 27.83 -0.41 43.46
C ILE A 159 28.88 0.70 43.33
N ILE A 160 30.16 0.33 43.41
CA ILE A 160 31.28 1.26 43.20
C ILE A 160 31.67 1.18 41.72
N ILE A 161 31.15 2.12 40.92
CA ILE A 161 31.39 2.14 39.47
C ILE A 161 32.82 2.59 39.18
N GLN A 162 33.58 1.75 38.47
CA GLN A 162 34.89 2.07 37.89
C GLN A 162 34.77 2.22 36.37
N GLN A 163 35.57 3.09 35.77
CA GLN A 163 35.59 3.24 34.32
C GLN A 163 36.41 2.12 33.68
N LEU A 164 35.89 1.52 32.61
CA LEU A 164 36.55 0.45 31.86
C LEU A 164 37.90 0.89 31.31
N THR A 165 38.97 0.19 31.69
CA THR A 165 40.37 0.43 31.28
C THR A 165 40.75 -0.31 30.01
N GLY A 166 40.03 -1.39 29.69
CA GLY A 166 40.37 -2.32 28.61
C GLY A 166 41.48 -3.31 28.97
N ASP A 167 42.07 -3.24 30.16
CA ASP A 167 43.05 -4.19 30.65
C ASP A 167 42.39 -5.25 31.53
N ILE A 168 42.39 -6.50 31.07
CA ILE A 168 41.76 -7.61 31.77
C ILE A 168 42.53 -8.00 33.04
N ASN A 169 43.79 -7.58 33.17
CA ASN A 169 44.60 -7.82 34.36
C ASN A 169 44.03 -7.15 35.61
N ASP A 170 43.19 -6.11 35.46
CA ASP A 170 42.53 -5.46 36.58
C ASP A 170 41.60 -6.42 37.33
N LEU A 171 40.95 -7.35 36.62
CA LEU A 171 40.16 -8.42 37.22
C LEU A 171 41.05 -9.49 37.86
N ILE A 172 42.11 -9.92 37.15
CA ILE A 172 43.02 -10.97 37.61
C ILE A 172 43.72 -10.55 38.92
N GLN A 173 44.19 -9.32 38.99
CA GLN A 173 44.89 -8.75 40.14
C GLN A 173 43.95 -8.29 41.28
N GLY A 174 42.62 -8.39 41.09
CA GLY A 174 41.64 -7.98 42.09
C GLY A 174 41.51 -6.46 42.28
N GLN A 175 41.87 -5.67 41.26
CA GLN A 175 41.66 -4.22 41.25
C GLN A 175 40.18 -3.85 41.04
N THR A 176 39.42 -4.75 40.43
CA THR A 176 37.96 -4.72 40.31
C THR A 176 37.37 -6.08 40.72
N ASP A 177 36.12 -6.09 41.18
CA ASP A 177 35.45 -7.32 41.61
C ASP A 177 34.63 -7.94 40.46
N ALA A 178 34.10 -7.11 39.55
CA ALA A 178 33.45 -7.55 38.33
C ALA A 178 33.68 -6.53 37.19
N VAL A 179 33.72 -6.98 35.94
CA VAL A 179 34.01 -6.15 34.77
C VAL A 179 33.02 -6.42 33.64
N SER A 180 32.53 -5.36 33.00
CA SER A 180 31.75 -5.47 31.76
C SER A 180 32.63 -5.98 30.64
N ALA A 181 32.15 -7.01 29.94
CA ALA A 181 32.88 -7.68 28.89
C ALA A 181 31.94 -8.16 27.79
N TYR A 182 32.53 -8.65 26.69
CA TYR A 182 31.82 -9.28 25.59
C TYR A 182 32.02 -10.79 25.64
N LEU A 183 30.92 -11.53 25.57
CA LEU A 183 30.92 -13.00 25.57
C LEU A 183 31.81 -13.60 24.47
N THR A 184 31.96 -12.88 23.35
CA THR A 184 32.70 -13.34 22.18
C THR A 184 34.22 -13.31 22.34
N THR A 185 34.79 -12.57 23.31
CA THR A 185 36.26 -12.38 23.37
C THR A 185 36.88 -12.56 24.74
N GLN A 186 36.42 -11.86 25.78
CA GLN A 186 37.11 -11.84 27.08
C GLN A 186 37.11 -13.18 27.85
N PRO A 187 36.03 -13.99 27.87
CA PRO A 187 36.04 -15.27 28.57
C PRO A 187 37.12 -16.22 28.05
N HIS A 188 37.30 -16.29 26.73
CA HIS A 188 38.33 -17.12 26.11
C HIS A 188 39.75 -16.66 26.47
N ALA A 189 40.01 -15.35 26.44
CA ALA A 189 41.32 -14.80 26.79
C ALA A 189 41.73 -15.10 28.25
N LEU A 190 40.76 -15.13 29.16
CA LEU A 190 40.98 -15.50 30.56
C LEU A 190 41.17 -17.00 30.75
N ALA A 191 40.42 -17.81 30.01
CA ALA A 191 40.61 -19.26 29.99
C ALA A 191 42.01 -19.65 29.48
N GLU A 192 42.52 -18.99 28.43
CA GLU A 192 43.90 -19.17 27.94
C GLU A 192 44.96 -18.77 28.98
N SER A 193 44.62 -17.81 29.85
CA SER A 193 45.48 -17.36 30.95
C SER A 193 45.36 -18.23 32.21
N GLY A 194 44.53 -19.29 32.18
CA GLY A 194 44.34 -20.22 33.29
C GLY A 194 43.54 -19.66 34.48
N VAL A 195 42.78 -18.58 34.27
CA VAL A 195 41.97 -17.94 35.31
C VAL A 195 40.52 -18.41 35.21
N GLU A 196 40.02 -19.09 36.23
CA GLU A 196 38.60 -19.44 36.31
C GLU A 196 37.74 -18.20 36.62
N VAL A 197 36.77 -17.94 35.75
CA VAL A 197 35.83 -16.83 35.88
C VAL A 197 34.38 -17.31 35.84
N GLY A 198 33.53 -16.59 36.57
CA GLY A 198 32.09 -16.69 36.42
C GLY A 198 31.55 -15.61 35.48
N ILE A 199 30.37 -15.87 34.92
CA ILE A 199 29.70 -15.03 33.94
C ILE A 199 28.28 -14.74 34.46
N LEU A 200 27.92 -13.47 34.60
CA LEU A 200 26.52 -13.05 34.70
C LEU A 200 26.06 -12.57 33.33
N HIS A 201 25.22 -13.38 32.68
CA HIS A 201 24.63 -13.04 31.39
C HIS A 201 23.23 -12.45 31.60
N PRO A 202 22.91 -11.23 31.11
CA PRO A 202 21.60 -10.61 31.31
C PRO A 202 20.40 -11.48 30.88
N ALA A 203 20.57 -12.27 29.80
CA ALA A 203 19.52 -13.18 29.33
C ALA A 203 19.13 -14.26 30.36
N ASP A 204 20.07 -14.71 31.22
CA ASP A 204 19.78 -15.68 32.29
C ASP A 204 18.81 -15.11 33.35
N PHE A 205 18.70 -13.77 33.40
CA PHE A 205 17.82 -13.01 34.28
C PHE A 205 16.61 -12.40 33.53
N GLY A 206 16.31 -12.93 32.35
CA GLY A 206 15.18 -12.52 31.51
C GLY A 206 15.32 -11.14 30.88
N ILE A 207 16.55 -10.63 30.75
CA ILE A 207 16.87 -9.40 30.01
C ILE A 207 17.48 -9.80 28.66
N ASP A 208 16.61 -9.95 27.66
CA ASP A 208 17.00 -10.41 26.33
C ASP A 208 16.88 -9.30 25.29
N PHE A 209 18.01 -8.60 25.07
CA PHE A 209 18.12 -7.46 24.17
C PHE A 209 18.85 -7.84 22.89
N TYR A 210 18.56 -7.13 21.80
CA TYR A 210 19.38 -7.23 20.59
C TYR A 210 20.83 -6.77 20.84
N GLY A 211 21.77 -7.45 20.19
CA GLY A 211 23.14 -6.98 20.02
C GLY A 211 23.35 -6.40 18.63
N ASP A 212 24.57 -5.92 18.35
CA ASP A 212 25.08 -5.50 17.03
C ASP A 212 24.02 -5.17 15.98
N CYS A 213 23.49 -3.96 16.08
CA CYS A 213 22.52 -3.37 15.18
C CYS A 213 23.24 -2.42 14.23
N LEU A 214 22.88 -2.47 12.94
CA LEU A 214 23.32 -1.47 12.00
C LEU A 214 22.40 -0.25 12.06
N ILE A 215 22.99 0.92 12.27
CA ILE A 215 22.26 2.18 12.43
C ILE A 215 22.72 3.24 11.42
N THR A 216 21.86 4.22 11.17
CA THR A 216 22.18 5.45 10.45
C THR A 216 21.45 6.65 11.06
N SER A 217 21.71 7.85 10.54
CA SER A 217 20.98 9.06 10.93
C SER A 217 19.66 9.15 10.17
N ARG A 218 18.64 9.73 10.81
CA ARG A 218 17.36 10.07 10.15
C ARG A 218 17.57 10.90 8.88
N ARG A 219 18.52 11.85 8.94
CA ARG A 219 18.89 12.70 7.79
C ARG A 219 19.29 11.86 6.58
N LEU A 220 20.14 10.85 6.75
CA LEU A 220 20.59 10.00 5.65
C LEU A 220 19.46 9.08 5.17
N SER A 221 18.74 8.45 6.10
CA SER A 221 17.56 7.61 5.81
C SER A 221 16.50 8.34 4.97
N ASP A 222 16.32 9.66 5.19
CA ASP A 222 15.35 10.47 4.44
C ASP A 222 15.88 11.03 3.13
N THR A 223 17.12 11.51 3.11
CA THR A 223 17.70 12.16 1.93
C THR A 223 18.21 11.15 0.89
N SER A 224 18.59 9.95 1.30
CA SER A 224 19.14 8.91 0.42
C SER A 224 18.74 7.51 0.90
N PRO A 225 17.44 7.16 0.92
CA PRO A 225 16.98 5.83 1.37
C PRO A 225 17.58 4.69 0.55
N GLU A 226 17.76 4.89 -0.76
CA GLU A 226 18.38 3.90 -1.65
C GLU A 226 19.83 3.55 -1.24
N LEU A 227 20.55 4.51 -0.65
CA LEU A 227 21.91 4.29 -0.17
C LEU A 227 21.91 3.45 1.11
N ALA A 228 20.96 3.70 2.02
CA ALA A 228 20.77 2.89 3.22
C ALA A 228 20.34 1.45 2.86
N ASP A 229 19.40 1.30 1.92
CA ASP A 229 18.94 0.01 1.41
C ASP A 229 20.08 -0.79 0.75
N GLY A 230 20.86 -0.14 -0.13
CA GLY A 230 21.99 -0.77 -0.81
C GLY A 230 23.08 -1.20 0.17
N PHE A 231 23.41 -0.33 1.13
CA PHE A 231 24.39 -0.66 2.17
C PHE A 231 23.91 -1.82 3.04
N LEU A 232 22.65 -1.84 3.46
CA LEU A 232 22.06 -2.93 4.25
C LEU A 232 22.08 -4.25 3.47
N ARG A 233 21.60 -4.28 2.22
CA ARG A 233 21.60 -5.50 1.38
C ARG A 233 22.99 -6.07 1.18
N ALA A 234 23.97 -5.22 0.83
CA ALA A 234 25.35 -5.66 0.67
C ALA A 234 25.93 -6.22 1.98
N SER A 235 25.62 -5.57 3.11
CA SER A 235 26.07 -6.03 4.43
C SER A 235 25.45 -7.38 4.82
N ILE A 236 24.17 -7.60 4.55
CA ILE A 236 23.48 -8.88 4.79
C ILE A 236 24.15 -10.00 3.98
N ARG A 237 24.35 -9.80 2.67
CA ARG A 237 25.05 -10.77 1.81
C ARG A 237 26.46 -11.08 2.31
N GLY A 238 27.17 -10.07 2.80
CA GLY A 238 28.50 -10.26 3.39
C GLY A 238 28.45 -11.08 4.68
N TRP A 239 27.47 -10.84 5.54
CA TRP A 239 27.28 -11.61 6.78
C TRP A 239 26.85 -13.06 6.54
N GLU A 240 25.97 -13.30 5.57
CA GLU A 240 25.63 -14.65 5.11
C GLU A 240 26.89 -15.41 4.69
N TYR A 241 27.70 -14.79 3.83
CA TYR A 241 28.97 -15.37 3.40
C TYR A 241 29.93 -15.64 4.55
N ALA A 242 30.10 -14.67 5.47
CA ALA A 242 31.01 -14.79 6.61
C ALA A 242 30.61 -15.92 7.57
N MET A 243 29.30 -16.19 7.72
CA MET A 243 28.81 -17.29 8.56
C MET A 243 28.99 -18.66 7.91
N ASP A 244 28.94 -18.74 6.58
CA ASP A 244 29.15 -19.97 5.81
C ASP A 244 30.64 -20.29 5.61
N HIS A 245 31.50 -19.26 5.53
CA HIS A 245 32.94 -19.38 5.22
C HIS A 245 33.83 -18.76 6.33
N PRO A 246 33.69 -19.17 7.61
CA PRO A 246 34.40 -18.52 8.71
C PRO A 246 35.92 -18.67 8.64
N ASP A 247 36.46 -19.82 8.24
CA ASP A 247 37.92 -20.02 8.16
C ASP A 247 38.59 -19.10 7.12
N GLU A 248 37.91 -18.80 6.00
CA GLU A 248 38.42 -17.86 4.98
C GLU A 248 38.45 -16.43 5.54
N LEU A 249 37.38 -16.01 6.20
CA LEU A 249 37.29 -14.68 6.79
C LEU A 249 38.25 -14.49 7.96
N ILE A 250 38.55 -15.55 8.72
CA ILE A 250 39.58 -15.51 9.76
C ILE A 250 40.94 -15.17 9.17
N GLU A 251 41.32 -15.78 8.04
CA GLU A 251 42.60 -15.45 7.40
C GLU A 251 42.58 -14.04 6.79
N LEU A 252 41.48 -13.62 6.15
CA LEU A 252 41.32 -12.25 5.63
C LEU A 252 41.52 -11.21 6.74
N ILE A 253 40.87 -11.41 7.90
CA ILE A 253 41.00 -10.50 9.04
C ILE A 253 42.43 -10.45 9.54
N ARG A 254 43.11 -11.60 9.66
CA ARG A 254 44.51 -11.64 10.12
C ARG A 254 45.47 -10.98 9.15
N GLU A 255 45.25 -11.13 7.85
CA GLU A 255 46.15 -10.57 6.84
C GLU A 255 45.98 -9.06 6.66
N GLN A 256 44.72 -8.57 6.65
CA GLN A 256 44.43 -7.20 6.24
C GLN A 256 44.03 -6.26 7.38
N TYR A 257 43.42 -6.77 8.45
CA TYR A 257 42.74 -5.93 9.44
C TYR A 257 43.35 -6.03 10.85
N ASN A 258 43.67 -7.22 11.34
CA ASN A 258 44.22 -7.44 12.68
C ASN A 258 45.22 -8.63 12.73
N PRO A 259 46.49 -8.40 12.35
CA PRO A 259 47.53 -9.45 12.35
C PRO A 259 47.93 -9.95 13.74
N ALA A 260 47.61 -9.20 14.80
CA ALA A 260 47.98 -9.55 16.17
C ALA A 260 47.05 -10.62 16.78
N ARG A 261 45.87 -10.84 16.21
CA ARG A 261 44.90 -11.83 16.72
C ARG A 261 45.26 -13.25 16.28
N SER A 262 45.19 -14.18 17.23
CA SER A 262 45.40 -15.60 16.95
C SER A 262 44.21 -16.18 16.16
N ARG A 263 44.52 -17.17 15.32
CA ARG A 263 43.51 -17.90 14.54
C ARG A 263 42.47 -18.57 15.45
N ASP A 264 42.92 -19.14 16.57
CA ASP A 264 42.03 -19.83 17.52
C ASP A 264 41.10 -18.85 18.23
N ALA A 265 41.57 -17.66 18.60
CA ALA A 265 40.72 -16.62 19.19
C ALA A 265 39.61 -16.17 18.21
N LEU A 266 39.96 -15.90 16.95
CA LEU A 266 38.96 -15.52 15.94
C LEU A 266 37.99 -16.66 15.61
N ARG A 267 38.44 -17.92 15.66
CA ARG A 267 37.56 -19.08 15.48
C ARG A 267 36.59 -19.24 16.65
N HIS A 268 37.05 -19.02 17.88
CA HIS A 268 36.18 -19.00 19.04
C HIS A 268 35.14 -17.87 18.94
N GLU A 269 35.59 -16.67 18.57
CA GLU A 269 34.72 -15.51 18.35
C GLU A 269 33.62 -15.83 17.32
N ALA A 270 33.98 -16.41 16.17
CA ALA A 270 33.04 -16.85 15.14
C ALA A 270 32.01 -17.88 15.64
N SER A 271 32.44 -18.81 16.50
CA SER A 271 31.57 -19.83 17.10
C SER A 271 30.53 -19.20 18.02
N VAL A 272 30.96 -18.34 18.95
CA VAL A 272 30.06 -17.66 19.88
C VAL A 272 29.12 -16.72 19.14
N MET A 273 29.61 -16.00 18.13
CA MET A 273 28.77 -15.14 17.31
C MET A 273 27.67 -15.91 16.59
N ARG A 274 27.93 -17.12 16.11
CA ARG A 274 26.89 -17.94 15.47
C ARG A 274 25.75 -18.27 16.44
N GLU A 275 26.05 -18.43 17.73
CA GLU A 275 25.04 -18.63 18.78
C GLU A 275 24.25 -17.34 19.08
N LEU A 276 24.90 -16.17 19.01
CA LEU A 276 24.25 -14.87 19.23
C LEU A 276 23.43 -14.40 18.02
N MET A 277 23.88 -14.70 16.79
CA MET A 277 23.23 -14.31 15.54
C MET A 277 22.08 -15.25 15.17
N ILE A 278 22.12 -16.51 15.61
CA ILE A 278 21.17 -17.58 15.27
C ILE A 278 20.78 -17.61 13.77
N PRO A 279 21.74 -17.57 12.82
CA PRO A 279 21.45 -17.36 11.39
C PRO A 279 20.67 -18.51 10.74
N ARG A 280 20.57 -19.68 11.41
CA ARG A 280 19.71 -20.79 10.98
C ARG A 280 18.25 -20.65 11.41
N LEU A 281 17.97 -19.73 12.34
CA LEU A 281 16.67 -19.53 12.98
C LEU A 281 16.01 -18.20 12.58
N VAL A 282 16.81 -17.17 12.31
CA VAL A 282 16.36 -15.82 11.94
C VAL A 282 17.21 -15.31 10.80
N ASP A 283 16.56 -14.74 9.77
CA ASP A 283 17.26 -14.12 8.65
C ASP A 283 18.20 -13.01 9.14
N ILE A 284 19.41 -12.96 8.61
CA ILE A 284 20.41 -11.97 9.01
C ILE A 284 19.91 -10.56 8.66
N GLY A 285 19.93 -9.65 9.63
CA GLY A 285 19.41 -8.30 9.49
C GLY A 285 17.94 -8.15 9.91
N ALA A 286 17.21 -9.24 10.11
CA ALA A 286 15.80 -9.19 10.50
C ALA A 286 15.61 -8.66 11.93
N MET A 287 14.54 -7.89 12.11
CA MET A 287 14.17 -7.31 13.40
C MET A 287 12.65 -7.25 13.59
N SER A 288 12.20 -7.48 14.81
CA SER A 288 10.79 -7.38 15.21
C SER A 288 10.50 -6.06 15.92
N ARG A 289 9.50 -5.30 15.43
CA ARG A 289 8.98 -4.10 16.10
C ARG A 289 8.45 -4.41 17.50
N GLY A 290 7.74 -5.51 17.67
CA GLY A 290 7.22 -5.95 18.97
C GLY A 290 8.32 -6.23 19.99
N ARG A 291 9.46 -6.79 19.56
CA ARG A 291 10.62 -7.02 20.44
C ARG A 291 11.29 -5.71 20.85
N TRP A 292 11.44 -4.76 19.93
CA TRP A 292 11.94 -3.42 20.25
C TRP A 292 11.06 -2.68 21.28
N LEU A 293 9.73 -2.77 21.14
CA LEU A 293 8.79 -2.22 22.12
C LEU A 293 8.92 -2.88 23.50
N ARG A 294 9.09 -4.21 23.56
CA ARG A 294 9.37 -4.92 24.82
C ARG A 294 10.69 -4.47 25.46
N MET A 295 11.76 -4.33 24.68
CA MET A 295 13.05 -3.82 25.17
C MET A 295 12.90 -2.40 25.74
N ALA A 296 12.11 -1.55 25.07
CA ALA A 296 11.83 -0.20 25.54
C ALA A 296 11.05 -0.21 26.87
N GLY A 297 10.08 -1.12 27.01
CA GLY A 297 9.36 -1.36 28.27
C GLY A 297 10.30 -1.79 29.41
N VAL A 298 11.20 -2.75 29.16
CA VAL A 298 12.20 -3.18 30.15
C VAL A 298 13.13 -2.03 30.56
N CYS A 299 13.57 -1.20 29.61
CA CYS A 299 14.35 0.00 29.91
C CYS A 299 13.56 1.03 30.74
N GLN A 300 12.25 1.17 30.49
CA GLN A 300 11.38 2.04 31.28
C GLN A 300 11.22 1.52 32.71
N GLU A 301 10.95 0.22 32.89
CA GLU A 301 10.86 -0.42 34.21
C GLU A 301 12.17 -0.30 35.00
N ALA A 302 13.31 -0.36 34.30
CA ALA A 302 14.64 -0.17 34.87
C ALA A 302 14.97 1.30 35.21
N GLY A 303 14.10 2.26 34.86
CA GLY A 303 14.32 3.69 35.09
C GLY A 303 15.35 4.34 34.15
N LEU A 304 15.67 3.69 33.02
CA LEU A 304 16.57 4.22 31.98
C LEU A 304 15.84 5.16 31.01
N ILE A 305 14.52 4.98 30.88
CA ILE A 305 13.63 5.81 30.05
C ILE A 305 12.52 6.37 30.94
N GLU A 306 12.36 7.70 30.95
CA GLU A 306 11.28 8.34 31.72
C GLU A 306 9.92 8.20 31.02
N THR A 307 9.87 8.45 29.71
CA THR A 307 8.64 8.42 28.91
C THR A 307 8.90 7.72 27.58
N LEU A 308 8.05 6.75 27.24
CA LEU A 308 8.10 6.05 25.96
C LEU A 308 7.66 6.98 24.82
N ARG A 309 8.55 7.21 23.86
CA ARG A 309 8.24 7.90 22.59
C ARG A 309 7.71 6.90 21.56
N PRO A 310 6.76 7.31 20.68
CA PRO A 310 6.36 6.53 19.52
C PRO A 310 7.59 6.18 18.67
N MET A 311 7.69 4.93 18.22
CA MET A 311 8.89 4.41 17.55
C MET A 311 8.75 4.34 16.02
N ASP A 312 7.72 4.95 15.42
CA ASP A 312 7.49 4.87 13.97
C ASP A 312 8.68 5.39 13.16
N ASP A 313 9.41 6.36 13.69
CA ASP A 313 10.57 6.97 13.05
C ASP A 313 11.91 6.31 13.41
N PHE A 314 11.91 5.30 14.29
CA PHE A 314 13.11 4.55 14.68
C PHE A 314 13.53 3.54 13.61
N TYR A 315 12.58 3.02 12.84
CA TYR A 315 12.81 1.96 11.86
C TYR A 315 13.12 2.53 10.48
N HIS A 316 14.06 1.92 9.76
CA HIS A 316 14.23 2.20 8.35
C HIS A 316 13.04 1.70 7.55
N ILE A 317 12.58 2.53 6.61
CA ILE A 317 11.51 2.18 5.66
C ILE A 317 12.14 2.08 4.28
N PRO A 318 12.14 0.89 3.65
CA PRO A 318 12.73 0.68 2.33
C PRO A 318 12.21 1.66 1.26
N ALA A 319 13.08 2.03 0.32
CA ALA A 319 12.80 3.02 -0.72
C ALA A 319 11.64 2.59 -1.66
N ASP A 320 11.46 1.30 -1.90
CA ASP A 320 10.40 0.74 -2.73
C ASP A 320 9.00 0.91 -2.10
N GLN A 321 8.88 0.70 -0.78
CA GLN A 321 7.65 0.97 -0.03
C GLN A 321 7.32 2.46 0.03
N ARG A 322 8.34 3.32 0.20
CA ARG A 322 8.16 4.79 0.05
C ARG A 322 7.71 5.14 -1.37
N ARG A 323 8.20 4.44 -2.40
CA ARG A 323 7.78 4.62 -3.79
C ARG A 323 6.31 4.20 -4.01
N LEU A 324 5.85 3.16 -3.34
CA LEU A 324 4.48 2.70 -3.46
C LEU A 324 3.47 3.70 -2.83
N GLY A 325 3.84 4.35 -1.72
CA GLY A 325 3.02 5.36 -1.05
C GLY A 325 2.74 6.62 -1.89
N TRP A 326 3.71 7.13 -2.66
CA TRP A 326 3.43 8.25 -3.58
C TRP A 326 2.66 7.82 -4.81
N MET A 327 2.82 6.57 -5.27
CA MET A 327 2.05 6.06 -6.43
C MET A 327 0.57 5.87 -6.10
N THR A 328 0.20 5.48 -4.88
CA THR A 328 -1.20 5.32 -4.48
C THR A 328 -1.90 6.66 -4.23
N GLN A 329 -1.20 7.66 -3.66
CA GLN A 329 -1.78 8.99 -3.42
C GLN A 329 -1.67 9.96 -4.62
N GLY A 330 -0.64 9.84 -5.48
CA GLY A 330 -0.36 10.79 -6.57
C GLY A 330 -0.99 10.46 -7.93
N ARG A 331 -1.31 9.19 -8.21
CA ARG A 331 -1.95 8.77 -9.48
C ARG A 331 -3.27 9.48 -9.81
N PRO A 332 -4.21 9.72 -8.89
CA PRO A 332 -5.46 10.41 -9.26
C PRO A 332 -5.22 11.85 -9.71
N TYR A 333 -4.24 12.56 -9.11
CA TYR A 333 -3.91 13.94 -9.49
C TYR A 333 -3.24 14.04 -10.86
N LEU A 334 -2.35 13.10 -11.20
CA LEU A 334 -1.72 13.04 -12.52
C LEU A 334 -2.73 12.69 -13.63
N MET A 335 -3.69 11.81 -13.35
CA MET A 335 -4.77 11.51 -14.29
C MET A 335 -5.69 12.72 -14.52
N ALA A 336 -6.01 13.48 -13.46
CA ALA A 336 -6.81 14.70 -13.56
C ALA A 336 -6.10 15.80 -14.37
N ALA A 337 -4.80 15.99 -14.15
CA ALA A 337 -3.99 16.94 -14.92
C ALA A 337 -3.89 16.55 -16.41
N GLY A 338 -3.71 15.26 -16.71
CA GLY A 338 -3.70 14.75 -18.08
C GLY A 338 -5.03 14.98 -18.81
N ALA A 339 -6.17 14.78 -18.13
CA ALA A 339 -7.49 15.03 -18.69
C ALA A 339 -7.72 16.52 -18.99
N ALA A 340 -7.25 17.43 -18.12
CA ALA A 340 -7.37 18.88 -18.32
C ALA A 340 -6.57 19.36 -19.54
N VAL A 341 -5.35 18.84 -19.74
CA VAL A 341 -4.52 19.17 -20.90
C VAL A 341 -5.16 18.68 -22.20
N ALA A 342 -5.72 17.47 -22.21
CA ALA A 342 -6.42 16.92 -23.38
C ALA A 342 -7.64 17.78 -23.76
N LEU A 343 -8.40 18.26 -22.77
CA LEU A 343 -9.54 19.14 -22.99
C LEU A 343 -9.11 20.51 -23.57
N ALA A 344 -8.01 21.09 -23.07
CA ALA A 344 -7.48 22.35 -23.58
C ALA A 344 -7.03 22.25 -25.06
N ILE A 345 -6.38 21.15 -25.42
CA ILE A 345 -5.97 20.88 -26.81
C ILE A 345 -7.20 20.75 -27.73
N LEU A 346 -8.26 20.08 -27.27
CA LEU A 346 -9.50 19.94 -28.02
C LEU A 346 -10.19 21.29 -28.27
N ILE A 347 -10.22 22.17 -27.25
CA ILE A 347 -10.79 23.52 -27.36
C ILE A 347 -9.99 24.37 -28.37
N LEU A 348 -8.65 24.33 -28.29
CA LEU A 348 -7.78 25.07 -29.22
C LEU A 348 -7.96 24.60 -30.67
N ALA A 349 -8.10 23.28 -30.88
CA ALA A 349 -8.37 22.71 -32.20
C ALA A 349 -9.72 23.18 -32.79
N LEU A 350 -10.74 23.33 -31.95
CA LEU A 350 -12.06 23.85 -32.37
C LEU A 350 -12.01 25.34 -32.75
N ILE A 351 -11.24 26.16 -32.01
CA ILE A 351 -11.06 27.60 -32.29
C ILE A 351 -10.32 27.82 -33.60
N ALA A 352 -9.23 27.07 -33.83
CA ALA A 352 -8.43 27.17 -35.06
C ALA A 352 -9.27 26.85 -36.31
N ARG A 353 -10.19 25.87 -36.20
CA ARG A 353 -11.10 25.50 -37.29
C ARG A 353 -12.07 26.62 -37.68
N ARG A 354 -12.57 27.39 -36.71
CA ARG A 354 -13.46 28.54 -36.95
C ARG A 354 -12.76 29.70 -37.66
N GLN A 355 -11.52 30.03 -37.30
CA GLN A 355 -10.82 31.17 -37.89
C GLN A 355 -10.47 30.96 -39.38
N HIS A 356 -10.09 29.74 -39.77
CA HIS A 356 -9.73 29.44 -41.17
C HIS A 356 -10.91 29.57 -42.14
N GLN A 357 -12.14 29.44 -41.65
CA GLN A 357 -13.35 29.61 -42.45
C GLN A 357 -13.66 31.10 -42.74
N SER A 358 -13.29 32.02 -41.85
CA SER A 358 -13.61 33.45 -41.98
C SER A 358 -12.76 34.18 -43.03
N ILE A 359 -11.48 33.82 -43.16
CA ILE A 359 -10.54 34.51 -44.07
C ILE A 359 -10.86 34.28 -45.55
N ARG A 360 -11.39 33.11 -45.91
CA ARG A 360 -11.76 32.78 -47.31
C ARG A 360 -13.00 33.53 -47.82
N ALA A 361 -13.77 34.15 -46.92
CA ALA A 361 -14.98 34.88 -47.29
C ALA A 361 -14.68 36.28 -47.86
N ARG A 362 -13.62 36.96 -47.41
CA ARG A 362 -13.33 38.36 -47.77
C ARG A 362 -12.71 38.55 -49.16
N THR A 363 -11.87 37.63 -49.62
CA THR A 363 -11.20 37.75 -50.93
C THR A 363 -12.15 37.58 -52.12
N ARG A 364 -13.32 36.96 -51.92
CA ARG A 364 -14.36 36.82 -52.95
C ARG A 364 -15.21 38.08 -53.16
N GLN A 365 -15.10 39.09 -52.29
CA GLN A 365 -16.06 40.20 -52.23
C GLN A 365 -15.77 41.33 -53.23
N LEU A 366 -14.54 41.46 -53.74
CA LEU A 366 -14.12 42.58 -54.61
C LEU A 366 -14.28 42.31 -56.11
N GLU A 367 -14.04 41.09 -56.58
CA GLU A 367 -14.36 40.69 -57.97
C GLU A 367 -15.86 40.55 -58.19
N HIS A 368 -16.60 40.16 -57.13
CA HIS A 368 -18.05 40.15 -57.15
C HIS A 368 -18.61 41.53 -57.50
N ASN A 369 -18.17 42.64 -56.89
CA ASN A 369 -18.81 43.96 -57.05
C ASN A 369 -18.96 44.49 -58.50
N ARG A 370 -18.05 44.18 -59.43
CA ARG A 370 -18.11 44.69 -60.82
C ARG A 370 -19.00 43.81 -61.71
N GLU A 371 -19.03 42.49 -61.47
CA GLU A 371 -20.07 41.60 -62.00
C GLU A 371 -21.42 41.83 -61.31
N SER A 372 -21.41 42.18 -60.03
CA SER A 372 -22.59 42.45 -59.20
C SER A 372 -23.37 43.64 -59.72
N LEU A 373 -22.78 44.70 -60.26
CA LEU A 373 -23.58 45.84 -60.75
C LEU A 373 -24.36 45.51 -62.03
N ARG A 374 -23.77 44.72 -62.94
CA ARG A 374 -24.46 44.23 -64.14
C ARG A 374 -25.45 43.12 -63.80
N GLN A 375 -25.07 42.21 -62.90
CA GLN A 375 -25.99 41.27 -62.28
C GLN A 375 -27.10 41.99 -61.52
N VAL A 376 -26.86 43.10 -60.83
CA VAL A 376 -27.89 43.82 -60.06
C VAL A 376 -28.97 44.30 -61.00
N ILE A 377 -28.62 44.92 -62.13
CA ILE A 377 -29.62 45.36 -63.13
C ILE A 377 -30.37 44.15 -63.72
N ASP A 378 -29.68 43.04 -64.03
CA ASP A 378 -30.31 41.80 -64.52
C ASP A 378 -31.11 41.02 -63.46
N LEU A 379 -30.80 41.22 -62.19
CA LEU A 379 -31.50 40.64 -61.04
C LEU A 379 -32.65 41.53 -60.57
N LEU A 380 -32.72 42.80 -61.02
CA LEU A 380 -33.89 43.62 -60.74
C LEU A 380 -35.11 42.92 -61.35
N PRO A 381 -36.13 42.59 -60.54
CA PRO A 381 -37.34 41.93 -61.05
C PRO A 381 -38.20 42.85 -61.91
N ASN A 382 -37.87 44.15 -61.91
CA ASN A 382 -38.53 45.15 -62.71
C ASN A 382 -37.87 45.23 -64.08
N MET A 383 -38.67 45.45 -65.11
CA MET A 383 -38.16 45.61 -66.46
C MET A 383 -37.45 46.95 -66.58
N VAL A 384 -36.15 46.90 -66.86
CA VAL A 384 -35.30 48.07 -67.06
C VAL A 384 -34.81 48.05 -68.49
N TYR A 385 -35.01 49.15 -69.21
CA TYR A 385 -34.57 49.28 -70.59
C TYR A 385 -34.15 50.72 -70.89
N ALA A 386 -33.21 50.91 -71.81
CA ALA A 386 -32.91 52.20 -72.41
C ALA A 386 -33.14 52.14 -73.92
N LYS A 387 -33.70 53.19 -74.54
CA LYS A 387 -33.96 53.25 -75.99
C LYS A 387 -33.48 54.55 -76.63
N ASP A 388 -33.15 54.50 -77.92
CA ASP A 388 -32.89 55.69 -78.75
C ASP A 388 -34.19 56.34 -79.26
N ARG A 389 -34.05 57.43 -80.05
CA ARG A 389 -35.20 58.20 -80.60
C ARG A 389 -36.04 57.40 -81.59
N GLU A 390 -35.45 56.41 -82.22
CA GLU A 390 -36.08 55.53 -83.20
C GLU A 390 -36.73 54.30 -82.53
N GLY A 391 -36.62 54.17 -81.20
CA GLY A 391 -37.20 53.09 -80.43
C GLY A 391 -36.39 51.79 -80.43
N ARG A 392 -35.08 51.86 -80.72
CA ARG A 392 -34.15 50.74 -80.59
C ARG A 392 -33.64 50.62 -79.17
N PHE A 393 -33.54 49.41 -78.65
CA PHE A 393 -33.03 49.18 -77.30
C PHE A 393 -31.50 49.32 -77.23
N LEU A 394 -31.01 50.20 -76.36
CA LEU A 394 -29.60 50.42 -76.04
C LEU A 394 -29.14 49.61 -74.83
N LEU A 395 -30.06 49.38 -73.88
CA LEU A 395 -29.85 48.57 -72.69
C LEU A 395 -31.14 47.79 -72.43
N VAL A 396 -31.02 46.53 -72.08
CA VAL A 396 -32.14 45.68 -71.69
C VAL A 396 -31.67 44.81 -70.54
N ASN A 397 -32.40 44.82 -69.44
CA ASN A 397 -32.14 43.88 -68.37
C ASN A 397 -32.83 42.54 -68.64
N ARG A 398 -32.34 41.49 -67.98
CA ARG A 398 -32.91 40.15 -68.11
C ARG A 398 -34.43 40.10 -67.86
N ALA A 399 -34.95 40.84 -66.89
CA ALA A 399 -36.39 40.86 -66.62
C ALA A 399 -37.23 41.34 -67.82
N MET A 400 -36.78 42.38 -68.53
CA MET A 400 -37.43 42.85 -69.76
C MET A 400 -37.32 41.81 -70.89
N ALA A 401 -36.17 41.14 -71.01
CA ALA A 401 -35.95 40.11 -72.02
C ALA A 401 -36.83 38.87 -71.81
N ASP A 402 -36.84 38.34 -70.58
CA ASP A 402 -37.65 37.18 -70.21
C ASP A 402 -39.15 37.43 -70.43
N THR A 403 -39.60 38.65 -70.09
CA THR A 403 -40.99 39.11 -70.22
C THR A 403 -41.43 39.19 -71.69
N LEU A 404 -40.56 39.66 -72.58
CA LEU A 404 -40.80 39.68 -74.04
C LEU A 404 -40.48 38.34 -74.73
N GLY A 405 -40.01 37.34 -73.99
CA GLY A 405 -39.69 36.01 -74.53
C GLY A 405 -38.47 35.98 -75.45
N SER A 406 -37.55 36.93 -75.29
CA SER A 406 -36.32 37.06 -76.08
C SER A 406 -35.09 37.07 -75.16
N THR A 407 -33.87 37.11 -75.71
CA THR A 407 -32.65 37.25 -74.90
C THR A 407 -32.18 38.71 -74.87
N VAL A 408 -31.44 39.09 -73.83
CA VAL A 408 -30.84 40.44 -73.72
C VAL A 408 -30.02 40.78 -74.96
N ASP A 409 -29.24 39.82 -75.47
CA ASP A 409 -28.41 39.97 -76.66
C ASP A 409 -29.25 40.14 -77.95
N GLN A 410 -30.42 39.50 -78.05
CA GLN A 410 -31.31 39.63 -79.21
C GLN A 410 -32.11 40.93 -79.21
N LEU A 411 -32.43 41.46 -78.03
CA LEU A 411 -33.19 42.69 -77.89
C LEU A 411 -32.34 43.94 -78.02
N THR A 412 -31.08 43.87 -77.59
CA THR A 412 -30.16 45.00 -77.67
C THR A 412 -29.85 45.31 -79.14
N GLY A 413 -30.22 46.49 -79.62
CA GLY A 413 -30.17 46.94 -81.01
C GLY A 413 -31.45 46.69 -81.83
N ALA A 414 -32.38 45.86 -81.33
CA ALA A 414 -33.67 45.61 -81.97
C ALA A 414 -34.64 46.78 -81.75
N GLN A 415 -35.57 46.99 -82.70
CA GLN A 415 -36.58 48.04 -82.62
C GLN A 415 -37.84 47.51 -81.91
N GLU A 416 -38.41 48.27 -80.98
CA GLU A 416 -39.55 47.82 -80.14
C GLU A 416 -40.76 47.33 -80.95
N ILE A 417 -41.01 47.94 -82.11
CA ILE A 417 -42.15 47.59 -82.98
C ILE A 417 -42.01 46.18 -83.58
N ASP A 418 -40.79 45.66 -83.70
CA ASP A 418 -40.52 44.33 -84.26
C ASP A 418 -40.65 43.22 -83.22
N VAL A 419 -40.62 43.57 -81.93
CA VAL A 419 -40.58 42.60 -80.82
C VAL A 419 -41.91 42.53 -80.05
N GLN A 420 -42.74 43.57 -80.09
CA GLN A 420 -44.03 43.58 -79.40
C GLN A 420 -45.18 43.04 -80.28
N PRO A 421 -45.90 41.97 -79.88
CA PRO A 421 -46.94 41.36 -80.71
C PRO A 421 -48.17 42.26 -80.93
N ASP A 422 -48.44 43.16 -80.00
CA ASP A 422 -49.52 44.15 -80.08
C ASP A 422 -48.99 45.45 -80.70
N GLY A 423 -49.16 45.60 -82.01
CA GLY A 423 -48.72 46.77 -82.76
C GLY A 423 -49.38 48.10 -82.31
N ASP A 424 -50.56 48.06 -81.68
CA ASP A 424 -51.21 49.26 -81.14
C ASP A 424 -50.64 49.67 -79.78
N GLN A 425 -50.17 48.71 -78.97
CA GLN A 425 -49.38 49.01 -77.77
C GLN A 425 -47.99 49.53 -78.13
N ALA A 426 -47.29 48.91 -79.09
CA ALA A 426 -45.97 49.35 -79.53
C ALA A 426 -45.98 50.79 -80.04
N ARG A 427 -46.98 51.16 -80.87
CA ARG A 427 -47.16 52.54 -81.35
C ARG A 427 -47.44 53.53 -80.23
N ARG A 428 -48.28 53.17 -79.26
CA ARG A 428 -48.55 54.02 -78.08
C ARG A 428 -47.30 54.23 -77.23
N ARG A 429 -46.49 53.19 -77.05
CA ARG A 429 -45.24 53.27 -76.29
C ARG A 429 -44.20 54.14 -77.00
N LEU A 430 -44.03 54.00 -78.30
CA LEU A 430 -43.12 54.86 -79.08
C LEU A 430 -43.55 56.34 -79.05
N ALA A 431 -44.85 56.62 -79.13
CA ALA A 431 -45.38 57.99 -79.00
C ALA A 431 -45.10 58.59 -77.62
N GLN A 432 -45.26 57.79 -76.56
CA GLN A 432 -44.93 58.18 -75.19
C GLN A 432 -43.42 58.41 -74.99
N ASP A 433 -42.56 57.56 -75.58
CA ASP A 433 -41.09 57.76 -75.53
C ASP A 433 -40.69 59.07 -76.22
N ARG A 434 -41.32 59.37 -77.37
CA ARG A 434 -41.13 60.64 -78.07
C ARG A 434 -41.56 61.86 -77.25
N MET A 435 -42.64 61.75 -76.47
CA MET A 435 -43.03 62.82 -75.53
C MET A 435 -41.97 63.05 -74.46
N VAL A 436 -41.30 62.00 -73.96
CA VAL A 436 -40.20 62.15 -72.97
C VAL A 436 -38.99 62.82 -73.61
N PHE A 437 -38.65 62.47 -74.86
CA PHE A 437 -37.58 63.12 -75.61
C PHE A 437 -37.84 64.61 -75.89
N ASP A 438 -39.06 64.95 -76.31
CA ASP A 438 -39.43 66.32 -76.72
C ASP A 438 -39.65 67.24 -75.51
N SER A 439 -40.22 66.71 -74.42
CA SER A 439 -40.50 67.48 -73.21
C SER A 439 -39.31 67.60 -72.26
N GLY A 440 -38.39 66.62 -72.26
CA GLY A 440 -37.30 66.53 -71.30
C GLY A 440 -37.76 66.22 -69.86
N TYR A 441 -39.01 65.81 -69.66
CA TYR A 441 -39.57 65.47 -68.34
C TYR A 441 -39.95 63.98 -68.24
N PRO A 442 -39.88 63.39 -67.02
CA PRO A 442 -40.35 62.03 -66.77
C PRO A 442 -41.83 61.81 -67.08
N LEU A 443 -42.18 60.63 -67.59
CA LEU A 443 -43.55 60.16 -67.74
C LEU A 443 -43.82 58.98 -66.80
N VAL A 444 -44.85 59.07 -65.94
CA VAL A 444 -45.25 58.02 -65.00
C VAL A 444 -46.65 57.50 -65.34
N ILE A 445 -46.78 56.18 -65.44
CA ILE A 445 -48.01 55.45 -65.74
C ILE A 445 -48.28 54.53 -64.55
N LEU A 446 -49.37 54.78 -63.82
CA LEU A 446 -49.65 54.12 -62.54
C LEU A 446 -50.06 52.66 -62.72
N GLU A 447 -50.88 52.37 -63.73
CA GLU A 447 -51.36 51.04 -64.03
C GLU A 447 -51.50 50.90 -65.54
N GLU A 448 -50.71 50.02 -66.13
CA GLU A 448 -50.89 49.61 -67.52
C GLU A 448 -51.03 48.09 -67.60
N PRO A 449 -52.05 47.60 -68.32
CA PRO A 449 -52.19 46.17 -68.56
C PRO A 449 -51.08 45.73 -69.49
N PHE A 450 -50.35 44.70 -69.07
CA PHE A 450 -49.29 44.11 -69.86
C PHE A 450 -49.58 42.64 -70.06
N ARG A 451 -49.62 42.24 -71.32
CA ARG A 451 -49.82 40.85 -71.68
C ARG A 451 -48.46 40.17 -71.70
N HIS A 452 -48.27 39.26 -70.75
CA HIS A 452 -47.10 38.41 -70.70
C HIS A 452 -47.13 37.38 -71.84
N ARG A 453 -45.96 36.80 -72.16
CA ARG A 453 -45.78 35.88 -73.30
C ARG A 453 -46.66 34.62 -73.26
N ASP A 454 -47.07 34.19 -72.06
CA ASP A 454 -47.97 33.05 -71.85
C ASP A 454 -49.46 33.41 -72.00
N GLY A 455 -49.76 34.66 -72.37
CA GLY A 455 -51.11 35.19 -72.54
C GLY A 455 -51.75 35.73 -71.25
N SER A 456 -51.11 35.54 -70.08
CA SER A 456 -51.60 36.04 -68.80
C SER A 456 -51.49 37.56 -68.70
N MET A 457 -52.41 38.15 -67.92
CA MET A 457 -52.48 39.59 -67.72
C MET A 457 -51.73 39.96 -66.45
N HIS A 458 -50.69 40.78 -66.61
CA HIS A 458 -49.91 41.36 -65.53
C HIS A 458 -50.22 42.85 -65.44
N TRP A 459 -50.06 43.42 -64.25
CA TRP A 459 -50.26 44.85 -64.00
C TRP A 459 -48.91 45.52 -63.82
N LEU A 460 -48.60 46.47 -64.69
CA LEU A 460 -47.34 47.21 -64.59
C LEU A 460 -47.57 48.63 -64.13
N GLN A 461 -46.66 49.12 -63.31
CA GLN A 461 -46.45 50.53 -63.05
C GLN A 461 -45.16 50.96 -63.76
N THR A 462 -45.26 51.88 -64.72
CA THR A 462 -44.14 52.23 -65.62
C THR A 462 -43.72 53.69 -65.48
N THR A 463 -42.44 53.93 -65.27
CA THR A 463 -41.81 55.26 -65.25
C THR A 463 -40.79 55.35 -66.38
N ARG A 464 -40.80 56.44 -67.15
CA ARG A 464 -39.87 56.70 -68.25
C ARG A 464 -39.14 58.01 -68.05
N LEU A 465 -37.83 58.00 -68.19
CA LEU A 465 -36.94 59.10 -67.84
C LEU A 465 -36.07 59.49 -69.04
N PRO A 466 -35.80 60.80 -69.27
CA PRO A 466 -34.74 61.20 -70.18
C PRO A 466 -33.38 60.82 -69.59
N TYR A 467 -32.51 60.22 -70.40
CA TYR A 467 -31.21 59.69 -70.00
C TYR A 467 -30.14 60.03 -71.05
N LEU A 468 -28.90 60.21 -70.62
CA LEU A 468 -27.72 60.41 -71.49
C LEU A 468 -26.79 59.22 -71.29
N SER A 469 -26.48 58.49 -72.36
CA SER A 469 -25.61 57.31 -72.29
C SER A 469 -24.18 57.68 -71.91
N ALA A 470 -23.63 57.03 -70.89
CA ALA A 470 -22.27 57.31 -70.39
C ALA A 470 -21.15 56.88 -71.36
N ASP A 471 -21.43 55.92 -72.26
CA ASP A 471 -20.46 55.40 -73.23
C ASP A 471 -20.49 56.14 -74.58
N THR A 472 -21.62 56.75 -74.97
CA THR A 472 -21.81 57.35 -76.32
C THR A 472 -22.21 58.82 -76.32
N GLY A 473 -22.76 59.36 -75.23
CA GLY A 473 -23.16 60.77 -75.12
C GLY A 473 -24.45 61.17 -75.84
N GLU A 474 -25.18 60.23 -76.45
CA GLU A 474 -26.44 60.51 -77.16
C GLU A 474 -27.67 60.47 -76.23
N PRO A 475 -28.73 61.27 -76.51
CA PRO A 475 -29.99 61.23 -75.75
C PRO A 475 -30.74 59.91 -75.93
N ALA A 476 -31.17 59.31 -74.81
CA ALA A 476 -31.94 58.08 -74.73
C ALA A 476 -33.11 58.21 -73.73
N VAL A 477 -34.06 57.28 -73.75
CA VAL A 477 -35.10 57.14 -72.74
C VAL A 477 -34.85 55.90 -71.91
N LEU A 478 -34.69 56.06 -70.59
CA LEU A 478 -34.58 54.98 -69.62
C LEU A 478 -35.97 54.68 -69.04
N GLY A 479 -36.50 53.49 -69.31
CA GLY A 479 -37.75 53.00 -68.76
C GLY A 479 -37.53 52.01 -67.61
N LEU A 480 -38.38 52.13 -66.59
CA LEU A 480 -38.53 51.21 -65.48
C LEU A 480 -40.00 50.80 -65.37
N SER A 481 -40.30 49.53 -65.58
CA SER A 481 -41.65 48.97 -65.40
C SER A 481 -41.66 47.93 -64.29
N VAL A 482 -42.49 48.17 -63.26
CA VAL A 482 -42.63 47.33 -62.06
C VAL A 482 -43.89 46.50 -62.18
N ASP A 483 -43.78 45.17 -62.04
CA ASP A 483 -44.95 44.31 -61.90
C ASP A 483 -45.48 44.39 -60.46
N ILE A 484 -46.70 44.92 -60.28
CA ILE A 484 -47.32 45.12 -58.97
C ILE A 484 -48.22 43.95 -58.53
N THR A 485 -48.15 42.81 -59.23
CA THR A 485 -48.95 41.61 -58.92
C THR A 485 -48.61 41.02 -57.53
N THR A 486 -47.36 41.05 -57.09
CA THR A 486 -46.90 40.50 -55.79
C THR A 486 -47.31 41.36 -54.58
N ARG A 487 -47.42 42.68 -54.76
CA ARG A 487 -47.89 43.60 -53.70
C ARG A 487 -49.32 43.27 -53.28
N LYS A 488 -50.14 42.84 -54.23
CA LYS A 488 -51.49 42.31 -53.99
C LYS A 488 -51.49 41.03 -53.13
N LEU A 489 -50.44 40.21 -53.21
CA LEU A 489 -50.29 38.96 -52.45
C LEU A 489 -49.67 39.17 -51.06
N ALA A 490 -48.90 40.26 -50.83
CA ALA A 490 -48.26 40.58 -49.55
C ALA A 490 -49.27 40.98 -48.45
N ASP A 491 -50.36 41.66 -48.82
CA ASP A 491 -51.47 41.95 -47.90
C ASP A 491 -52.10 40.66 -47.32
N GLU A 492 -52.05 39.57 -48.08
CA GLU A 492 -52.56 38.26 -47.65
C GLU A 492 -51.60 37.53 -46.69
N ALA A 493 -50.28 37.79 -46.80
CA ALA A 493 -49.25 37.24 -45.92
C ALA A 493 -49.25 37.87 -44.51
N LEU A 494 -49.57 39.17 -44.41
CA LEU A 494 -49.71 39.88 -43.13
C LEU A 494 -50.76 39.21 -42.23
N ARG A 495 -51.90 38.82 -42.81
CA ARG A 495 -52.98 38.10 -42.12
C ARG A 495 -52.51 36.77 -41.49
N ARG A 496 -51.62 36.03 -42.16
CA ARG A 496 -51.05 34.77 -41.64
C ARG A 496 -50.06 34.97 -40.49
N SER A 497 -49.36 36.12 -40.44
CA SER A 497 -48.43 36.41 -39.34
C SER A 497 -49.18 36.68 -38.02
N GLU A 498 -50.32 37.36 -38.08
CA GLU A 498 -51.18 37.63 -36.92
C GLU A 498 -51.75 36.33 -36.33
N GLU A 499 -52.20 35.40 -37.17
CA GLU A 499 -52.68 34.07 -36.74
C GLU A 499 -51.58 33.26 -36.02
N ARG A 500 -50.33 33.32 -36.50
CA ARG A 500 -49.20 32.63 -35.88
C ARG A 500 -48.81 33.20 -34.52
N PHE A 501 -48.81 34.52 -34.38
CA PHE A 501 -48.53 35.17 -33.09
C PHE A 501 -49.53 34.74 -32.01
N ARG A 502 -50.83 34.76 -32.33
CA ARG A 502 -51.89 34.32 -31.40
C ARG A 502 -51.71 32.86 -30.96
N ALA A 503 -51.31 31.97 -31.87
CA ALA A 503 -51.09 30.57 -31.54
C ALA A 503 -49.92 30.35 -30.55
N ILE A 504 -48.77 30.99 -30.78
CA ILE A 504 -47.59 30.85 -29.89
C ILE A 504 -47.86 31.49 -28.52
N PHE A 505 -48.44 32.69 -28.53
CA PHE A 505 -48.76 33.42 -27.31
C PHE A 505 -49.72 32.63 -26.42
N ASN A 506 -50.81 32.07 -26.97
CA ASN A 506 -51.79 31.31 -26.18
C ASN A 506 -51.37 29.89 -25.79
N GLN A 507 -50.46 29.23 -26.53
CA GLN A 507 -49.99 27.86 -26.21
C GLN A 507 -48.83 27.82 -25.21
N THR A 508 -48.27 28.97 -24.81
CA THR A 508 -47.16 29.01 -23.86
C THR A 508 -47.65 28.70 -22.44
N TYR A 509 -47.02 27.73 -21.76
CA TYR A 509 -47.35 27.30 -20.39
C TYR A 509 -46.93 28.28 -19.29
N GLN A 510 -46.18 29.33 -19.63
CA GLN A 510 -45.81 30.41 -18.71
C GLN A 510 -46.86 31.51 -18.71
N PHE A 511 -47.03 32.17 -17.57
CA PHE A 511 -47.79 33.41 -17.47
C PHE A 511 -47.14 34.43 -18.38
N THR A 512 -47.85 35.01 -19.35
CA THR A 512 -47.29 36.03 -20.25
C THR A 512 -48.34 37.03 -20.68
N GLY A 513 -48.04 38.31 -20.48
CA GLY A 513 -48.92 39.42 -20.85
C GLY A 513 -48.22 40.48 -21.68
N ILE A 514 -49.04 41.38 -22.21
CA ILE A 514 -48.63 42.65 -22.78
C ILE A 514 -49.38 43.72 -22.03
N LEU A 515 -48.65 44.65 -21.42
CA LEU A 515 -49.16 45.82 -20.73
C LEU A 515 -48.75 47.07 -21.49
N SER A 516 -49.54 48.12 -21.40
CA SER A 516 -49.09 49.47 -21.75
C SER A 516 -48.06 49.96 -20.71
N PRO A 517 -47.28 51.02 -21.04
CA PRO A 517 -46.26 51.56 -20.13
C PRO A 517 -46.81 52.10 -18.80
N ASP A 518 -48.11 52.37 -18.69
CA ASP A 518 -48.79 52.75 -17.45
C ASP A 518 -49.21 51.54 -16.59
N GLY A 519 -49.01 50.31 -17.07
CA GLY A 519 -49.35 49.06 -16.39
C GLY A 519 -50.75 48.52 -16.68
N THR A 520 -51.48 49.11 -17.62
CA THR A 520 -52.80 48.60 -18.04
C THR A 520 -52.65 47.34 -18.89
N VAL A 521 -53.43 46.30 -18.61
CA VAL A 521 -53.37 45.03 -19.34
C VAL A 521 -53.96 45.17 -20.73
N ILE A 522 -53.16 44.95 -21.77
CA ILE A 522 -53.57 44.99 -23.19
C ILE A 522 -53.99 43.59 -23.64
N GLU A 523 -53.12 42.61 -23.44
CA GLU A 523 -53.34 41.22 -23.84
C GLU A 523 -52.69 40.28 -22.81
N PHE A 524 -53.27 39.11 -22.63
CA PHE A 524 -52.76 38.10 -21.70
C PHE A 524 -53.09 36.72 -22.27
N ASN A 525 -52.15 35.79 -22.20
CA ASN A 525 -52.32 34.49 -22.84
C ASN A 525 -53.43 33.67 -22.17
N GLU A 526 -54.23 32.96 -22.97
CA GLU A 526 -55.41 32.23 -22.48
C GLU A 526 -55.06 31.11 -21.49
N SER A 527 -54.00 30.34 -21.75
CA SER A 527 -53.52 29.26 -20.85
C SER A 527 -53.29 29.73 -19.41
N SER A 528 -52.89 30.99 -19.26
CA SER A 528 -52.62 31.63 -17.98
C SER A 528 -53.87 32.10 -17.25
N LEU A 529 -54.85 32.58 -18.01
CA LEU A 529 -56.15 32.97 -17.48
C LEU A 529 -56.93 31.76 -16.97
N GLU A 530 -56.81 30.61 -17.64
CA GLU A 530 -57.40 29.34 -17.20
C GLU A 530 -56.82 28.86 -15.86
N GLN A 531 -55.49 28.82 -15.71
CA GLN A 531 -54.82 28.40 -14.46
C GLN A 531 -55.13 29.32 -13.28
N LEU A 532 -55.40 30.59 -13.57
CA LEU A 532 -55.71 31.62 -12.57
C LEU A 532 -57.22 31.83 -12.40
N GLY A 533 -58.06 31.09 -13.14
CA GLY A 533 -59.52 31.10 -13.01
C GLY A 533 -60.18 32.42 -13.40
N GLN A 534 -59.52 33.25 -14.22
CA GLN A 534 -60.04 34.56 -14.65
C GLN A 534 -60.48 34.53 -16.11
N ARG A 535 -61.49 35.36 -16.45
CA ARG A 535 -61.86 35.56 -17.85
C ARG A 535 -61.15 36.79 -18.43
N PRO A 536 -60.76 36.80 -19.72
CA PRO A 536 -60.05 37.93 -20.34
C PRO A 536 -60.75 39.28 -20.13
N LYS A 537 -62.09 39.30 -20.18
CA LYS A 537 -62.92 40.51 -19.98
C LYS A 537 -62.84 41.10 -18.57
N GLU A 538 -62.38 40.32 -17.60
CA GLU A 538 -62.31 40.74 -16.20
C GLU A 538 -61.01 41.48 -15.88
N ILE A 539 -59.97 41.33 -16.71
CA ILE A 539 -58.62 41.87 -16.48
C ILE A 539 -58.09 42.80 -17.57
N ILE A 540 -58.47 42.60 -18.84
CA ILE A 540 -58.06 43.49 -19.94
C ILE A 540 -58.61 44.91 -19.69
N GLY A 541 -57.75 45.92 -19.85
CA GLY A 541 -58.07 47.32 -19.61
C GLY A 541 -57.99 47.75 -18.14
N LYS A 542 -57.62 46.86 -17.22
CA LYS A 542 -57.37 47.20 -15.81
C LYS A 542 -55.88 47.24 -15.50
N PRO A 543 -55.46 47.95 -14.44
CA PRO A 543 -54.08 47.91 -13.99
C PRO A 543 -53.66 46.51 -13.53
N PHE A 544 -52.48 46.06 -13.93
CA PHE A 544 -52.01 44.69 -13.66
C PHE A 544 -51.92 44.33 -12.16
N TRP A 545 -51.65 45.30 -11.29
CA TRP A 545 -51.63 45.10 -9.83
C TRP A 545 -53.01 44.96 -9.19
N GLU A 546 -54.10 45.20 -9.93
CA GLU A 546 -55.47 44.94 -9.48
C GLU A 546 -55.96 43.54 -9.92
N ALA A 547 -55.10 42.76 -10.59
CA ALA A 547 -55.38 41.37 -10.88
C ALA A 547 -55.53 40.58 -9.57
N HIS A 548 -56.50 39.66 -9.55
CA HIS A 548 -56.86 38.86 -8.36
C HIS A 548 -55.64 38.18 -7.74
N TRP A 549 -54.76 37.63 -8.58
CA TRP A 549 -53.58 36.86 -8.18
C TRP A 549 -52.47 37.67 -7.48
N PHE A 550 -52.54 39.02 -7.45
CA PHE A 550 -51.66 39.89 -6.65
C PHE A 550 -52.43 40.72 -5.60
N GLU A 551 -53.76 40.56 -5.51
CA GLU A 551 -54.62 41.37 -4.65
C GLU A 551 -54.48 41.02 -3.15
N HIS A 552 -54.07 39.79 -2.85
CA HIS A 552 -54.18 39.19 -1.52
C HIS A 552 -53.25 39.76 -0.44
N THR A 553 -52.14 40.39 -0.82
CA THR A 553 -51.28 41.11 0.13
C THR A 553 -51.10 42.56 -0.30
N VAL A 554 -51.28 43.49 0.63
CA VAL A 554 -51.04 44.93 0.41
C VAL A 554 -49.60 45.18 -0.05
N GLU A 555 -48.67 44.32 0.40
CA GLU A 555 -47.26 44.32 0.02
C GLU A 555 -47.06 44.04 -1.48
N ASN A 556 -47.64 42.97 -2.03
CA ASN A 556 -47.47 42.61 -3.44
C ASN A 556 -48.03 43.68 -4.38
N ARG A 557 -49.19 44.26 -4.03
CA ARG A 557 -49.84 45.31 -4.82
C ARG A 557 -49.02 46.59 -4.87
N THR A 558 -48.48 47.00 -3.72
CA THR A 558 -47.64 48.20 -3.60
C THR A 558 -46.33 48.01 -4.37
N TRP A 559 -45.71 46.84 -4.21
CA TRP A 559 -44.49 46.48 -4.93
C TRP A 559 -44.71 46.42 -6.45
N LEU A 560 -45.79 45.78 -6.93
CA LEU A 560 -46.02 45.63 -8.37
C LEU A 560 -46.30 46.98 -9.05
N ARG A 561 -46.92 47.93 -8.35
CA ARG A 561 -47.11 49.31 -8.82
C ARG A 561 -45.78 50.05 -8.96
N ASP A 562 -44.86 49.88 -8.00
CA ASP A 562 -43.50 50.41 -8.12
C ASP A 562 -42.73 49.74 -9.25
N ALA A 563 -42.89 48.42 -9.38
CA ALA A 563 -42.24 47.63 -10.42
C ALA A 563 -42.66 48.08 -11.83
N VAL A 564 -43.94 48.33 -12.06
CA VAL A 564 -44.41 48.88 -13.35
C VAL A 564 -43.77 50.23 -13.65
N ARG A 565 -43.69 51.14 -12.67
CA ARG A 565 -43.08 52.47 -12.89
C ARG A 565 -41.60 52.36 -13.28
N ARG A 566 -40.86 51.49 -12.63
CA ARG A 566 -39.45 51.24 -12.91
C ARG A 566 -39.24 50.53 -14.25
N ALA A 567 -40.09 49.56 -14.57
CA ALA A 567 -40.06 48.88 -15.86
C ALA A 567 -40.38 49.83 -17.03
N ALA A 568 -41.32 50.76 -16.84
CA ALA A 568 -41.62 51.82 -17.80
C ALA A 568 -40.46 52.80 -18.04
N GLN A 569 -39.47 52.85 -17.13
CA GLN A 569 -38.23 53.62 -17.30
C GLN A 569 -37.11 52.78 -17.95
N GLY A 570 -37.36 51.51 -18.25
CA GLY A 570 -36.42 50.63 -18.94
C GLY A 570 -35.76 49.56 -18.08
N GLU A 571 -36.13 49.45 -16.80
CA GLU A 571 -35.58 48.44 -15.89
C GLU A 571 -36.24 47.06 -16.08
N VAL A 572 -35.46 45.98 -15.99
CA VAL A 572 -35.98 44.61 -15.93
C VAL A 572 -36.11 44.22 -14.47
N ILE A 573 -37.28 43.73 -14.08
CA ILE A 573 -37.56 43.36 -12.69
C ILE A 573 -37.80 41.87 -12.63
N CYS A 574 -37.08 41.16 -11.76
CA CYS A 574 -37.26 39.75 -11.49
C CYS A 574 -37.42 39.55 -9.99
N ARG A 575 -38.42 38.77 -9.55
CA ARG A 575 -38.64 38.45 -8.14
C ARG A 575 -39.51 37.22 -7.98
N GLU A 576 -39.17 36.39 -7.00
CA GLU A 576 -40.10 35.39 -6.49
C GLU A 576 -41.18 36.05 -5.62
N VAL A 577 -42.44 35.78 -5.98
CA VAL A 577 -43.61 36.34 -5.31
C VAL A 577 -44.61 35.24 -5.01
N THR A 578 -45.32 35.38 -3.88
CA THR A 578 -46.42 34.47 -3.55
C THR A 578 -47.68 34.97 -4.22
N SER A 579 -48.35 34.10 -4.96
CA SER A 579 -49.61 34.35 -5.66
C SER A 579 -50.65 33.30 -5.26
N LEU A 580 -51.89 33.40 -5.75
CA LEU A 580 -52.94 32.40 -5.52
C LEU A 580 -53.38 31.78 -6.85
N ARG A 581 -53.66 30.48 -6.81
CA ARG A 581 -54.33 29.75 -7.91
C ARG A 581 -55.84 29.97 -7.88
N ALA A 582 -56.52 29.53 -8.94
CA ALA A 582 -57.98 29.59 -9.06
C ALA A 582 -58.74 28.92 -7.89
N ASP A 583 -58.13 27.92 -7.24
CA ASP A 583 -58.68 27.17 -6.10
C ASP A 583 -58.41 27.84 -4.72
N GLY A 584 -57.72 28.99 -4.70
CA GLY A 584 -57.35 29.72 -3.50
C GLY A 584 -56.09 29.20 -2.79
N GLN A 585 -55.40 28.19 -3.33
CA GLN A 585 -54.14 27.69 -2.75
C GLN A 585 -52.98 28.64 -3.06
N PRO A 586 -52.03 28.84 -2.12
CA PRO A 586 -50.84 29.64 -2.36
C PRO A 586 -49.91 28.97 -3.37
N MET A 587 -49.37 29.78 -4.27
CA MET A 587 -48.45 29.39 -5.33
C MET A 587 -47.22 30.28 -5.29
N ALA A 588 -46.03 29.69 -5.37
CA ALA A 588 -44.79 30.42 -5.52
C ALA A 588 -44.55 30.69 -7.01
N LEU A 589 -44.45 31.97 -7.38
CA LEU A 589 -44.28 32.42 -8.75
C LEU A 589 -42.91 33.10 -8.91
N ASP A 590 -42.08 32.57 -9.80
CA ASP A 590 -40.91 33.29 -10.30
C ASP A 590 -41.39 34.28 -11.37
N PHE A 591 -41.44 35.56 -11.02
CA PHE A 591 -42.04 36.62 -11.83
C PHE A 591 -40.99 37.53 -12.42
N SER A 592 -41.17 37.92 -13.69
CA SER A 592 -40.41 39.01 -14.27
C SER A 592 -41.25 40.00 -15.07
N LEU A 593 -40.79 41.25 -15.15
CA LEU A 593 -41.43 42.34 -15.89
C LEU A 593 -40.38 43.03 -16.75
N LYS A 594 -40.55 42.95 -18.08
CA LYS A 594 -39.56 43.39 -19.07
C LYS A 594 -40.12 44.48 -19.98
N PRO A 595 -39.42 45.60 -20.21
CA PRO A 595 -39.83 46.60 -21.19
C PRO A 595 -39.49 46.15 -22.62
N ALA A 596 -40.48 46.22 -23.51
CA ALA A 596 -40.32 45.99 -24.95
C ALA A 596 -40.21 47.33 -25.69
N ARG A 597 -39.22 47.41 -26.58
CA ARG A 597 -38.89 48.64 -27.32
C ARG A 597 -39.25 48.49 -28.79
N ASP A 598 -39.59 49.61 -29.43
CA ASP A 598 -39.67 49.70 -30.88
C ASP A 598 -38.28 49.84 -31.53
N ASN A 599 -38.27 49.94 -32.86
CA ASN A 599 -37.06 50.13 -33.67
C ASN A 599 -36.35 51.48 -33.41
N GLU A 600 -37.02 52.42 -32.72
CA GLU A 600 -36.47 53.73 -32.33
C GLU A 600 -35.98 53.74 -30.86
N GLY A 601 -36.14 52.63 -30.14
CA GLY A 601 -35.68 52.44 -28.77
C GLY A 601 -36.66 52.93 -27.70
N THR A 602 -37.84 53.42 -28.09
CA THR A 602 -38.90 53.86 -27.18
C THR A 602 -39.60 52.65 -26.59
N ILE A 603 -39.91 52.67 -25.29
CA ILE A 603 -40.64 51.58 -24.62
C ILE A 603 -42.11 51.67 -25.03
N VAL A 604 -42.60 50.66 -25.73
CA VAL A 604 -43.97 50.61 -26.25
C VAL A 604 -44.86 49.72 -25.40
N PHE A 605 -44.31 48.65 -24.82
CA PHE A 605 -45.04 47.71 -23.98
C PHE A 605 -44.20 47.23 -22.79
N LEU A 606 -44.86 46.71 -21.76
CA LEU A 606 -44.24 45.91 -20.71
C LEU A 606 -44.74 44.47 -20.80
N ILE A 607 -43.83 43.51 -20.68
CA ILE A 607 -44.11 42.08 -20.77
C ILE A 607 -43.95 41.48 -19.37
N PRO A 608 -45.05 41.27 -18.62
CA PRO A 608 -45.03 40.42 -17.44
C PRO A 608 -44.94 38.97 -17.87
N GLU A 609 -43.99 38.24 -17.28
CA GLU A 609 -43.91 36.78 -17.36
C GLU A 609 -43.88 36.17 -15.96
N GLY A 610 -44.38 34.94 -15.83
CA GLY A 610 -44.35 34.22 -14.56
C GLY A 610 -44.27 32.71 -14.77
N ARG A 611 -43.57 32.04 -13.85
CA ARG A 611 -43.49 30.58 -13.81
C ARG A 611 -43.83 30.07 -12.41
N ASP A 612 -44.75 29.12 -12.32
CA ASP A 612 -45.03 28.41 -11.08
C ASP A 612 -43.85 27.51 -10.69
N ILE A 613 -43.25 27.77 -9.53
CA ILE A 613 -42.13 27.03 -8.94
C ILE A 613 -42.52 26.31 -7.64
N THR A 614 -43.82 26.18 -7.35
CA THR A 614 -44.32 25.58 -6.10
C THR A 614 -43.85 24.13 -5.94
N ALA A 615 -43.94 23.32 -7.02
CA ALA A 615 -43.47 21.94 -7.00
C ALA A 615 -41.95 21.84 -6.76
N LEU A 616 -41.17 22.77 -7.34
CA LEU A 616 -39.73 22.82 -7.14
C LEU A 616 -39.38 23.10 -5.67
N LYS A 617 -40.03 24.10 -5.05
CA LYS A 617 -39.82 24.44 -3.63
C LYS A 617 -40.22 23.30 -2.69
N GLN A 618 -41.30 22.57 -3.00
CA GLN A 618 -41.71 21.41 -2.21
C GLN A 618 -40.66 20.29 -2.27
N THR A 619 -40.11 20.00 -3.45
CA THR A 619 -39.04 19.01 -3.61
C THR A 619 -37.74 19.44 -2.90
N GLU A 620 -37.36 20.72 -2.98
CA GLU A 620 -36.18 21.23 -2.27
C GLU A 620 -36.31 21.09 -0.75
N GLU A 621 -37.48 21.41 -0.19
CA GLU A 621 -37.73 21.28 1.25
C GLU A 621 -37.76 19.80 1.69
N GLU A 622 -38.36 18.91 0.90
CA GLU A 622 -38.34 17.47 1.15
C GLU A 622 -36.91 16.91 1.13
N LEU A 623 -36.09 17.34 0.16
CA LEU A 623 -34.70 16.92 0.02
C LEU A 623 -33.85 17.41 1.18
N ARG A 624 -34.07 18.65 1.64
CA ARG A 624 -33.43 19.20 2.84
C ARG A 624 -33.77 18.36 4.07
N ARG A 625 -35.05 18.04 4.27
CA ARG A 625 -35.51 17.22 5.40
C ARG A 625 -34.91 15.81 5.37
N LEU A 626 -34.86 15.18 4.20
CA LEU A 626 -34.24 13.87 4.02
C LEU A 626 -32.73 13.91 4.31
N ASN A 627 -32.03 14.98 3.91
CA ASN A 627 -30.61 15.13 4.18
C ASN A 627 -30.33 15.28 5.69
N GLU A 628 -31.11 16.10 6.40
CA GLU A 628 -31.00 16.24 7.86
C GLU A 628 -31.32 14.94 8.62
N GLU A 629 -32.26 14.12 8.12
CA GLU A 629 -32.52 12.80 8.68
C GLU A 629 -31.37 11.82 8.42
N LEU A 630 -30.82 11.85 7.21
CA LEU A 630 -29.67 11.02 6.83
C LEU A 630 -28.44 11.35 7.66
N GLU A 631 -28.11 12.63 7.83
CA GLU A 631 -27.00 13.09 8.67
C GLU A 631 -27.15 12.62 10.12
N ARG A 632 -28.36 12.73 10.70
CA ARG A 632 -28.66 12.19 12.04
C ARG A 632 -28.47 10.69 12.11
N ARG A 633 -28.91 9.95 11.09
CA ARG A 633 -28.79 8.48 11.03
C ARG A 633 -27.33 8.05 10.88
N VAL A 634 -26.54 8.75 10.06
CA VAL A 634 -25.10 8.54 9.93
C VAL A 634 -24.40 8.79 11.26
N ALA A 635 -24.62 9.95 11.89
CA ALA A 635 -24.01 10.28 13.17
C ALA A 635 -24.38 9.31 14.31
N SER A 636 -25.61 8.76 14.29
CA SER A 636 -26.00 7.71 15.24
C SER A 636 -25.33 6.37 14.94
N ARG A 637 -25.21 5.99 13.65
CA ARG A 637 -24.55 4.73 13.26
C ARG A 637 -23.05 4.78 13.53
N THR A 638 -22.39 5.90 13.27
CA THR A 638 -20.96 6.07 13.55
C THR A 638 -20.67 5.90 15.03
N ARG A 639 -21.44 6.56 15.92
CA ARG A 639 -21.29 6.39 17.37
C ARG A 639 -21.54 4.95 17.84
N ASN A 640 -22.56 4.28 17.31
CA ASN A 640 -22.82 2.88 17.65
C ASN A 640 -21.71 1.95 17.16
N LEU A 641 -21.11 2.26 16.01
CA LEU A 641 -20.00 1.48 15.46
C LEU A 641 -18.72 1.67 16.27
N GLU A 642 -18.41 2.92 16.67
CA GLU A 642 -17.29 3.23 17.57
C GLU A 642 -17.44 2.51 18.90
N GLN A 643 -18.63 2.58 19.53
CA GLN A 643 -18.88 1.85 20.78
C GLN A 643 -18.73 0.33 20.60
N ALA A 644 -19.29 -0.24 19.52
CA ALA A 644 -19.18 -1.67 19.25
C ALA A 644 -17.72 -2.10 18.97
N LYS A 645 -16.92 -1.22 18.38
CA LYS A 645 -15.48 -1.44 18.17
C LYS A 645 -14.75 -1.48 19.51
N ASP A 646 -14.95 -0.48 20.36
CA ASP A 646 -14.29 -0.39 21.67
C ASP A 646 -14.65 -1.60 22.56
N ASP A 647 -15.93 -1.99 22.57
CA ASP A 647 -16.42 -3.17 23.32
C ASP A 647 -15.78 -4.48 22.79
N LEU A 648 -15.57 -4.57 21.47
CA LEU A 648 -14.94 -5.73 20.84
C LEU A 648 -13.44 -5.80 21.14
N GLU A 649 -12.71 -4.68 21.06
CA GLU A 649 -11.29 -4.61 21.41
C GLU A 649 -11.06 -5.00 22.87
N HIS A 650 -11.91 -4.53 23.79
CA HIS A 650 -11.85 -4.92 25.19
C HIS A 650 -12.09 -6.44 25.37
N SER A 651 -13.11 -6.98 24.69
CA SER A 651 -13.44 -8.41 24.78
C SER A 651 -12.32 -9.30 24.22
N LEU A 652 -11.66 -8.89 23.14
CA LEU A 652 -10.51 -9.58 22.56
C LEU A 652 -9.30 -9.57 23.50
N ALA A 653 -8.99 -8.41 24.10
CA ALA A 653 -7.91 -8.30 25.07
C ALA A 653 -8.14 -9.19 26.29
N GLU A 654 -9.37 -9.23 26.80
CA GLU A 654 -9.73 -10.09 27.93
C GLU A 654 -9.65 -11.58 27.56
N LEU A 655 -10.15 -11.96 26.39
CA LEU A 655 -10.08 -13.34 25.89
C LEU A 655 -8.63 -13.82 25.73
N ASN A 656 -7.77 -13.01 25.10
CA ASN A 656 -6.36 -13.33 24.91
C ASN A 656 -5.65 -13.52 26.26
N ARG A 657 -5.90 -12.62 27.22
CA ARG A 657 -5.35 -12.74 28.57
C ARG A 657 -5.79 -14.04 29.26
N THR A 658 -7.08 -14.37 29.21
CA THR A 658 -7.59 -15.62 29.79
C THR A 658 -7.02 -16.86 29.09
N GLN A 659 -6.84 -16.80 27.77
CA GLN A 659 -6.23 -17.89 27.01
C GLN A 659 -4.75 -18.08 27.39
N GLU A 660 -3.99 -17.01 27.54
CA GLU A 660 -2.59 -17.05 28.02
C GLU A 660 -2.51 -17.63 29.45
N GLU A 661 -3.39 -17.20 30.35
CA GLU A 661 -3.49 -17.70 31.72
C GLU A 661 -3.83 -19.21 31.74
N LEU A 662 -4.75 -19.66 30.89
CA LEU A 662 -5.12 -21.08 30.75
C LEU A 662 -3.96 -21.92 30.20
N ILE A 663 -3.29 -21.46 29.14
CA ILE A 663 -2.14 -22.14 28.55
C ILE A 663 -1.01 -22.24 29.58
N LEU A 664 -0.75 -21.18 30.33
CA LEU A 664 0.25 -21.19 31.40
C LEU A 664 -0.13 -22.16 32.52
N SER A 665 -1.40 -22.17 32.95
CA SER A 665 -1.89 -23.09 33.97
C SER A 665 -1.79 -24.56 33.54
N GLU A 666 -2.16 -24.87 32.29
CA GLU A 666 -2.03 -26.21 31.73
C GLU A 666 -0.56 -26.64 31.62
N LYS A 667 0.33 -25.74 31.17
CA LYS A 667 1.77 -25.97 31.14
C LYS A 667 2.35 -26.23 32.53
N LEU A 668 1.96 -25.45 33.53
CA LEU A 668 2.41 -25.60 34.92
C LEU A 668 1.90 -26.90 35.55
N ALA A 669 0.66 -27.29 35.29
CA ALA A 669 0.09 -28.55 35.77
C ALA A 669 0.80 -29.76 35.14
N ALA A 670 1.03 -29.74 33.83
CA ALA A 670 1.78 -30.77 33.11
C ALA A 670 3.23 -30.87 33.60
N LEU A 671 3.90 -29.72 33.78
CA LEU A 671 5.27 -29.65 34.29
C LEU A 671 5.35 -30.16 35.73
N GLY A 672 4.39 -29.82 36.58
CA GLY A 672 4.33 -30.26 37.98
C GLY A 672 4.26 -31.79 38.13
N SER A 673 3.45 -32.46 37.31
CA SER A 673 3.39 -33.93 37.27
C SER A 673 4.71 -34.55 36.79
N LEU A 674 5.35 -33.94 35.80
CA LEU A 674 6.60 -34.42 35.20
C LEU A 674 7.79 -34.25 36.17
N VAL A 675 7.91 -33.10 36.82
CA VAL A 675 8.96 -32.81 37.82
C VAL A 675 8.86 -33.77 39.00
N ALA A 676 7.65 -34.05 39.51
CA ALA A 676 7.47 -34.99 40.61
C ALA A 676 7.89 -36.44 40.24
N GLY A 677 7.56 -36.89 39.02
CA GLY A 677 7.98 -38.21 38.52
C GLY A 677 9.50 -38.31 38.32
N VAL A 678 10.11 -37.31 37.68
CA VAL A 678 11.56 -37.26 37.45
C VAL A 678 12.34 -37.19 38.77
N ALA A 679 11.88 -36.38 39.73
CA ALA A 679 12.50 -36.31 41.05
C ALA A 679 12.50 -37.67 41.75
N HIS A 680 11.40 -38.43 41.67
CA HIS A 680 11.32 -39.77 42.25
C HIS A 680 12.28 -40.76 41.56
N GLU A 681 12.39 -40.71 40.23
CA GLU A 681 13.28 -41.58 39.46
C GLU A 681 14.76 -41.21 39.56
N ILE A 682 15.10 -39.94 39.83
CA ILE A 682 16.48 -39.50 40.16
C ILE A 682 16.85 -39.91 41.59
N ASN A 683 15.94 -39.73 42.54
CA ASN A 683 16.20 -40.00 43.95
C ASN A 683 16.45 -41.49 44.23
N THR A 684 15.84 -42.38 43.45
CA THR A 684 15.99 -43.83 43.62
C THR A 684 17.45 -44.32 43.40
N PRO A 685 18.10 -44.08 42.24
CA PRO A 685 19.50 -44.46 42.04
C PRO A 685 20.44 -43.69 42.98
N LEU A 686 20.19 -42.40 43.24
CA LEU A 686 21.00 -41.64 44.19
C LEU A 686 20.94 -42.23 45.60
N GLY A 687 19.75 -42.60 46.08
CA GLY A 687 19.57 -43.26 47.37
C GLY A 687 20.35 -44.57 47.46
N THR A 688 20.27 -45.42 46.43
CA THR A 688 21.03 -46.68 46.38
C THR A 688 22.55 -46.46 46.33
N GLY A 689 23.02 -45.43 45.61
CA GLY A 689 24.43 -45.06 45.58
C GLY A 689 24.93 -44.54 46.93
N VAL A 690 24.12 -43.73 47.62
CA VAL A 690 24.42 -43.26 48.98
C VAL A 690 24.48 -44.44 49.94
N THR A 691 23.54 -45.39 49.89
CA THR A 691 23.58 -46.59 50.74
C THR A 691 24.82 -47.44 50.51
N ALA A 692 25.21 -47.68 49.25
CA ALA A 692 26.43 -48.42 48.91
C ALA A 692 27.69 -47.70 49.40
N CYS A 693 27.76 -46.37 49.26
CA CYS A 693 28.84 -45.57 49.81
C CYS A 693 28.88 -45.61 51.35
N SER A 694 27.74 -45.49 52.04
CA SER A 694 27.68 -45.57 53.51
C SER A 694 28.14 -46.93 54.01
N PHE A 695 27.72 -48.02 53.37
CA PHE A 695 28.19 -49.36 53.68
C PHE A 695 29.72 -49.48 53.50
N LEU A 696 30.27 -48.94 52.41
CA LEU A 696 31.71 -48.93 52.17
C LEU A 696 32.48 -48.16 53.25
N VAL A 697 31.96 -47.01 53.70
CA VAL A 697 32.52 -46.22 54.80
C VAL A 697 32.55 -47.04 56.10
N ASP A 698 31.47 -47.75 56.42
CA ASP A 698 31.41 -48.62 57.60
C ASP A 698 32.41 -49.78 57.51
N ARG A 699 32.58 -50.39 56.32
CA ARG A 699 33.59 -51.44 56.09
C ARG A 699 35.02 -50.91 56.26
N ILE A 700 35.30 -49.69 55.80
CA ILE A 700 36.62 -49.04 55.97
C ILE A 700 36.92 -48.83 57.47
N ALA A 701 35.93 -48.34 58.23
CA ALA A 701 36.10 -48.13 59.67
C ALA A 701 36.33 -49.44 60.44
N GLU A 702 35.64 -50.53 60.06
CA GLU A 702 35.86 -51.84 60.67
C GLU A 702 37.25 -52.40 60.35
N LEU A 703 37.71 -52.27 59.11
CA LEU A 703 39.05 -52.68 58.70
C LEU A 703 40.14 -51.90 59.46
N ASP A 704 39.99 -50.58 59.59
CA ASP A 704 40.92 -49.72 60.32
C ASP A 704 41.00 -50.09 61.81
N ALA A 705 39.86 -50.45 62.43
CA ALA A 705 39.81 -50.92 63.80
C ALA A 705 40.50 -52.28 63.99
N LEU A 706 40.29 -53.23 63.08
CA LEU A 706 40.97 -54.54 63.10
C LEU A 706 42.48 -54.41 62.88
N PHE A 707 42.88 -53.52 61.97
CA PHE A 707 44.28 -53.21 61.68
C PHE A 707 44.97 -52.56 62.89
N SER A 708 44.35 -51.53 63.48
CA SER A 708 44.89 -50.82 64.66
C SER A 708 45.04 -51.71 65.90
N ARG A 709 44.21 -52.74 66.04
CA ARG A 709 44.31 -53.74 67.13
C ARG A 709 45.30 -54.87 66.83
N GLY A 710 45.83 -54.96 65.61
CA GLY A 710 46.72 -56.06 65.19
C GLY A 710 46.00 -57.40 65.03
N GLU A 711 44.67 -57.39 64.87
CA GLU A 711 43.81 -58.57 64.79
C GLU A 711 43.40 -58.93 63.36
N LEU A 712 43.82 -58.13 62.38
CA LEU A 712 43.44 -58.28 60.97
C LEU A 712 43.90 -59.62 60.38
N LYS A 713 42.96 -60.43 59.87
CA LYS A 713 43.25 -61.67 59.15
C LYS A 713 43.19 -61.46 57.65
N LYS A 714 43.79 -62.40 56.92
CA LYS A 714 43.73 -62.44 55.45
C LYS A 714 42.29 -62.50 54.92
N SER A 715 41.41 -63.26 55.59
CA SER A 715 39.99 -63.38 55.24
C SER A 715 39.23 -62.06 55.35
N ASP A 716 39.57 -61.24 56.35
CA ASP A 716 38.90 -59.96 56.58
C ASP A 716 39.28 -58.95 55.49
N LEU A 717 40.54 -58.98 55.05
CA LEU A 717 41.01 -58.17 53.92
C LEU A 717 40.41 -58.64 52.58
N GLU A 718 40.32 -59.94 52.35
CA GLU A 718 39.67 -60.50 51.14
C GLU A 718 38.20 -60.09 51.07
N GLN A 719 37.45 -60.22 52.18
CA GLN A 719 36.05 -59.79 52.25
C GLN A 719 35.90 -58.28 52.03
N PHE A 720 36.75 -57.45 52.66
CA PHE A 720 36.73 -56.01 52.46
C PHE A 720 36.96 -55.61 50.99
N LEU A 721 37.89 -56.27 50.30
CA LEU A 721 38.16 -56.00 48.89
C LEU A 721 36.98 -56.38 47.99
N ASP A 722 36.28 -57.47 48.30
CA ASP A 722 35.10 -57.89 47.55
C ASP A 722 33.90 -56.96 47.81
N ASP A 723 33.59 -56.65 49.08
CA ASP A 723 32.59 -55.66 49.47
C ASP A 723 32.89 -54.29 48.82
N GLY A 724 34.17 -53.93 48.76
CA GLY A 724 34.67 -52.70 48.17
C GLY A 724 34.43 -52.62 46.66
N ARG A 725 34.72 -53.71 45.93
CA ARG A 725 34.47 -53.80 44.48
C ARG A 725 32.98 -53.76 44.17
N GLU A 726 32.17 -54.53 44.90
CA GLU A 726 30.73 -54.60 44.66
C GLU A 726 30.05 -53.26 44.93
N SER A 727 30.36 -52.63 46.07
CA SER A 727 29.81 -51.32 46.44
C SER A 727 30.24 -50.23 45.46
N SER A 728 31.51 -50.21 45.04
CA SER A 728 32.00 -49.22 44.07
C SER A 728 31.37 -49.39 42.68
N ALA A 729 31.21 -50.63 42.22
CA ALA A 729 30.54 -50.93 40.96
C ALA A 729 29.05 -50.53 41.00
N SER A 730 28.36 -50.82 42.11
CA SER A 730 26.97 -50.44 42.34
C SER A 730 26.79 -48.92 42.37
N THR A 731 27.66 -48.18 43.08
CA THR A 731 27.64 -46.71 43.12
C THR A 731 27.83 -46.12 41.74
N LEU A 732 28.85 -46.56 40.99
CA LEU A 732 29.14 -46.02 39.66
C LEU A 732 27.99 -46.28 38.68
N ALA A 733 27.40 -47.48 38.70
CA ALA A 733 26.26 -47.83 37.86
C ALA A 733 25.02 -46.95 38.15
N ASN A 734 24.72 -46.70 39.42
CA ASN A 734 23.59 -45.87 39.82
C ASN A 734 23.81 -44.38 39.57
N LEU A 735 25.03 -43.87 39.76
CA LEU A 735 25.39 -42.48 39.42
C LEU A 735 25.30 -42.23 37.91
N ASN A 736 25.79 -43.16 37.08
CA ASN A 736 25.65 -43.08 35.62
C ASN A 736 24.18 -43.10 35.19
N ARG A 737 23.33 -43.88 35.87
CA ARG A 737 21.89 -43.91 35.62
C ARG A 737 21.22 -42.57 35.98
N ALA A 738 21.56 -42.00 37.12
CA ALA A 738 21.07 -40.68 37.53
C ALA A 738 21.50 -39.58 36.54
N ALA A 739 22.77 -39.59 36.11
CA ALA A 739 23.28 -38.65 35.11
C ALA A 739 22.57 -38.79 33.75
N GLY A 740 22.28 -40.02 33.31
CA GLY A 740 21.51 -40.28 32.10
C GLY A 740 20.07 -39.75 32.16
N LEU A 741 19.40 -39.90 33.31
CA LEU A 741 18.06 -39.36 33.55
C LEU A 741 18.05 -37.83 33.54
N ILE A 742 19.04 -37.19 34.18
CA ILE A 742 19.20 -35.72 34.17
C ILE A 742 19.45 -35.21 32.76
N SER A 743 20.31 -35.88 31.99
CA SER A 743 20.58 -35.50 30.60
C SER A 743 19.33 -35.64 29.72
N SER A 744 18.56 -36.71 29.89
CA SER A 744 17.31 -36.94 29.16
C SER A 744 16.24 -35.91 29.53
N PHE A 745 16.12 -35.57 30.81
CA PHE A 745 15.21 -34.52 31.28
C PHE A 745 15.62 -33.14 30.76
N LYS A 746 16.92 -32.81 30.80
CA LYS A 746 17.47 -31.58 30.23
C LYS A 746 17.14 -31.46 28.74
N GLN A 747 17.22 -32.56 28.00
CA GLN A 747 16.86 -32.60 26.58
C GLN A 747 15.36 -32.35 26.35
N VAL A 748 14.47 -32.94 27.16
CA VAL A 748 13.02 -32.67 27.07
C VAL A 748 12.65 -31.23 27.47
N ALA A 749 13.40 -30.62 28.40
CA ALA A 749 13.22 -29.23 28.81
C ALA A 749 13.83 -28.22 27.83
N ALA A 750 14.93 -28.57 27.16
CA ALA A 750 15.65 -27.70 26.21
C ALA A 750 15.10 -27.79 24.77
N ASP A 751 14.58 -28.94 24.34
CA ASP A 751 14.09 -29.17 22.96
C ASP A 751 12.74 -28.49 22.65
N GLN A 752 12.17 -27.67 23.55
CA GLN A 752 10.99 -26.84 23.23
C GLN A 752 11.32 -25.63 22.33
N SER A 753 12.59 -25.40 22.03
CA SER A 753 13.07 -24.36 21.14
C SER A 753 14.36 -24.83 20.47
N SER A 754 14.41 -25.04 19.14
CA SER A 754 15.63 -24.83 18.32
C SER A 754 15.71 -25.56 16.97
N GLU A 755 14.63 -25.83 16.23
CA GLU A 755 14.80 -26.10 14.80
C GLU A 755 13.77 -25.38 13.96
N MET A 756 14.21 -24.79 12.85
CA MET A 756 13.33 -24.27 11.80
C MET A 756 12.95 -25.43 10.86
N PRO A 757 11.72 -25.44 10.32
CA PRO A 757 11.39 -26.35 9.25
C PRO A 757 12.26 -26.01 8.03
N ARG A 758 12.84 -27.01 7.39
CA ARG A 758 13.61 -26.87 6.15
C ARG A 758 13.18 -27.90 5.14
N GLN A 759 13.49 -27.65 3.89
CA GLN A 759 13.27 -28.63 2.83
C GLN A 759 14.37 -29.70 2.87
N PHE A 760 14.00 -30.97 2.87
CA PHE A 760 14.92 -32.10 2.79
C PHE A 760 14.26 -33.32 2.16
N ASN A 761 15.08 -34.18 1.57
CA ASN A 761 14.66 -35.45 1.01
C ASN A 761 14.56 -36.54 2.08
N LEU A 762 13.40 -37.19 2.21
CA LEU A 762 13.18 -38.21 3.24
C LEU A 762 14.11 -39.42 3.09
N HIS A 763 14.31 -39.93 1.87
CA HIS A 763 15.14 -41.11 1.62
C HIS A 763 16.60 -40.84 1.97
N THR A 764 17.17 -39.79 1.38
CA THR A 764 18.57 -39.38 1.61
C THR A 764 18.82 -39.07 3.09
N TYR A 765 17.88 -38.40 3.74
CA TYR A 765 18.04 -38.03 5.14
C TYR A 765 18.02 -39.23 6.08
N VAL A 766 17.12 -40.20 5.85
CA VAL A 766 17.10 -41.44 6.64
C VAL A 766 18.42 -42.22 6.47
N ASP A 767 19.00 -42.24 5.27
CA ASP A 767 20.32 -42.86 5.03
C ASP A 767 21.44 -42.16 5.82
N GLU A 768 21.46 -40.83 5.85
CA GLU A 768 22.42 -40.06 6.66
C GLU A 768 22.30 -40.40 8.15
N VAL A 769 21.07 -40.46 8.67
CA VAL A 769 20.80 -40.82 10.06
C VAL A 769 21.24 -42.25 10.35
N LEU A 770 20.88 -43.21 9.51
CA LEU A 770 21.27 -44.62 9.67
C LEU A 770 22.79 -44.82 9.60
N SER A 771 23.48 -44.06 8.74
CA SER A 771 24.94 -44.05 8.66
C SER A 771 25.57 -43.59 9.98
N SER A 772 25.03 -42.54 10.60
CA SER A 772 25.48 -42.04 11.91
C SER A 772 25.22 -43.04 13.05
N LEU A 773 24.13 -43.81 12.97
CA LEU A 773 23.74 -44.81 13.98
C LEU A 773 24.39 -46.18 13.75
N ARG A 774 25.04 -46.40 12.61
CA ARG A 774 25.70 -47.65 12.23
C ARG A 774 26.64 -48.24 13.29
N PRO A 775 27.44 -47.45 14.05
CA PRO A 775 28.28 -47.99 15.12
C PRO A 775 27.51 -48.76 16.20
N ARG A 776 26.21 -48.48 16.39
CA ARG A 776 25.39 -49.10 17.44
C ARG A 776 24.84 -50.47 17.09
N TYR A 777 24.73 -50.80 15.81
CA TYR A 777 24.15 -52.08 15.36
C TYR A 777 25.03 -52.84 14.35
N LYS A 778 26.14 -52.27 13.85
CA LYS A 778 27.04 -52.98 12.91
C LYS A 778 27.69 -54.26 13.46
N HIS A 779 27.71 -54.41 14.79
CA HIS A 779 28.29 -55.56 15.50
C HIS A 779 27.21 -56.50 16.05
N THR A 780 25.94 -56.25 15.75
CA THR A 780 24.83 -57.16 16.08
C THR A 780 24.45 -57.99 14.85
N GLY A 781 23.69 -59.06 15.05
CA GLY A 781 23.13 -59.87 13.95
C GLY A 781 21.95 -59.22 13.24
N HIS A 782 21.69 -57.92 13.45
CA HIS A 782 20.48 -57.24 12.97
C HIS A 782 20.71 -56.51 11.64
N THR A 783 19.71 -56.56 10.76
CA THR A 783 19.70 -55.83 9.49
C THR A 783 18.75 -54.65 9.58
N VAL A 784 19.23 -53.45 9.23
CA VAL A 784 18.41 -52.23 9.19
C VAL A 784 18.29 -51.76 7.75
N GLU A 785 17.06 -51.66 7.24
CA GLU A 785 16.76 -51.36 5.84
C GLU A 785 16.00 -50.03 5.70
N ASN A 786 16.46 -49.18 4.80
CA ASN A 786 15.76 -47.96 4.38
C ASN A 786 14.91 -48.23 3.14
N LEU A 787 13.60 -48.17 3.31
CA LEU A 787 12.55 -48.33 2.31
C LEU A 787 11.75 -47.02 2.13
N CYS A 788 12.29 -45.88 2.58
CA CYS A 788 11.63 -44.59 2.39
C CYS A 788 11.61 -44.19 0.90
N PRO A 789 10.55 -43.53 0.43
CA PRO A 789 10.46 -43.06 -0.93
C PRO A 789 11.27 -41.76 -1.10
N ASP A 790 11.70 -41.51 -2.34
CA ASP A 790 12.37 -40.28 -2.74
C ASP A 790 11.35 -39.12 -2.77
N VAL A 791 11.13 -38.49 -1.61
CA VAL A 791 10.11 -37.46 -1.38
C VAL A 791 10.72 -36.27 -0.66
N GLU A 792 10.50 -35.08 -1.24
CA GLU A 792 10.82 -33.80 -0.62
C GLU A 792 9.79 -33.41 0.44
N LEU A 793 10.28 -33.11 1.64
CA LEU A 793 9.53 -32.69 2.81
C LEU A 793 9.96 -31.30 3.25
N PHE A 794 9.01 -30.45 3.64
CA PHE A 794 9.31 -29.21 4.36
C PHE A 794 8.89 -29.39 5.83
N SER A 795 9.86 -29.75 6.68
CA SER A 795 9.61 -30.14 8.07
C SER A 795 10.88 -30.02 8.93
N TYR A 796 10.81 -30.47 10.19
CA TYR A 796 11.87 -30.34 11.21
C TYR A 796 12.80 -31.56 11.21
N PRO A 797 14.04 -31.50 10.70
CA PRO A 797 14.79 -32.74 10.46
C PRO A 797 15.32 -33.40 11.75
N GLY A 798 15.69 -32.63 12.76
CA GLY A 798 16.07 -33.14 14.08
C GLY A 798 14.94 -33.88 14.78
N ALA A 799 13.68 -33.53 14.52
CA ALA A 799 12.54 -34.32 14.98
C ALA A 799 12.57 -35.74 14.39
N PHE A 800 12.91 -35.90 13.11
CA PHE A 800 13.07 -37.22 12.48
C PHE A 800 14.28 -37.98 13.02
N VAL A 801 15.43 -37.32 13.22
CA VAL A 801 16.62 -37.93 13.85
C VAL A 801 16.25 -38.49 15.23
N GLN A 802 15.54 -37.71 16.03
CA GLN A 802 15.13 -38.08 17.38
C GLN A 802 14.14 -39.24 17.36
N ILE A 803 13.16 -39.23 16.45
CA ILE A 803 12.21 -40.34 16.26
C ILE A 803 12.95 -41.62 15.87
N ILE A 804 13.79 -41.57 14.83
CA ILE A 804 14.53 -42.74 14.32
C ILE A 804 15.47 -43.29 15.38
N THR A 805 16.23 -42.42 16.06
CA THR A 805 17.18 -42.84 17.10
C THR A 805 16.47 -43.54 18.26
N ASN A 806 15.36 -42.96 18.75
CA ASN A 806 14.61 -43.56 19.86
C ASN A 806 13.95 -44.88 19.49
N LEU A 807 13.32 -44.97 18.31
CA LEU A 807 12.70 -46.22 17.85
C LEU A 807 13.73 -47.31 17.57
N LEU A 808 14.87 -46.97 16.98
CA LEU A 808 15.96 -47.91 16.71
C LEU A 808 16.57 -48.45 18.00
N ILE A 809 16.90 -47.59 18.95
CA ILE A 809 17.44 -48.01 20.25
C ILE A 809 16.41 -48.85 21.01
N ASN A 810 15.12 -48.49 20.95
CA ASN A 810 14.06 -49.27 21.57
C ASN A 810 13.95 -50.67 20.95
N ALA A 811 14.02 -50.80 19.63
CA ALA A 811 13.99 -52.10 18.95
C ALA A 811 15.21 -52.96 19.35
N LEU A 812 16.43 -52.40 19.26
CA LEU A 812 17.67 -53.09 19.65
C LEU A 812 17.66 -53.53 21.12
N THR A 813 17.02 -52.76 22.00
CA THR A 813 16.99 -53.05 23.43
C THR A 813 15.87 -54.03 23.79
N HIS A 814 14.66 -53.84 23.27
CA HIS A 814 13.46 -54.51 23.75
C HIS A 814 12.91 -55.58 22.81
N ALA A 815 13.13 -55.46 21.50
CA ALA A 815 12.54 -56.37 20.52
C ALA A 815 13.33 -57.69 20.39
N TYR A 816 14.63 -57.67 20.69
CA TYR A 816 15.54 -58.81 20.51
C TYR A 816 16.30 -59.19 21.80
N GLY A 817 16.68 -60.46 21.93
CA GLY A 817 17.61 -60.95 22.93
C GLY A 817 19.09 -60.68 22.60
N PRO A 818 20.04 -60.98 23.51
CA PRO A 818 21.46 -60.62 23.37
C PRO A 818 22.18 -61.22 22.15
N ASP A 819 21.70 -62.37 21.63
CA ASP A 819 22.31 -63.11 20.51
C ASP A 819 21.35 -63.27 19.31
N ASP A 820 20.21 -62.58 19.32
CA ASP A 820 19.23 -62.71 18.26
C ASP A 820 19.65 -61.94 17.00
N SER A 821 19.21 -62.43 15.84
CA SER A 821 19.26 -61.71 14.56
C SER A 821 17.84 -61.28 14.19
N GLY A 822 17.68 -60.09 13.60
CA GLY A 822 16.36 -59.54 13.30
C GLY A 822 16.40 -58.45 12.23
N HIS A 823 15.24 -58.11 11.69
CA HIS A 823 15.08 -57.13 10.62
C HIS A 823 14.31 -55.91 11.11
N ILE A 824 14.91 -54.74 10.95
CA ILE A 824 14.30 -53.45 11.21
C ILE A 824 14.11 -52.74 9.87
N ARG A 825 12.87 -52.34 9.57
CA ARG A 825 12.54 -51.63 8.32
C ARG A 825 12.02 -50.24 8.63
N ILE A 826 12.61 -49.24 7.98
CA ILE A 826 12.18 -47.85 8.01
C ILE A 826 11.62 -47.54 6.64
N GLY A 827 10.34 -47.19 6.55
CA GLY A 827 9.63 -46.95 5.29
C GLY A 827 8.90 -45.62 5.29
N GLY A 828 8.39 -45.26 4.14
CA GLY A 828 7.51 -44.11 3.99
C GLY A 828 6.55 -44.29 2.83
N ARG A 829 5.45 -43.57 2.84
CA ARG A 829 4.60 -43.40 1.66
C ARG A 829 3.92 -42.04 1.68
N LEU A 830 3.67 -41.51 0.49
CA LEU A 830 2.88 -40.31 0.30
C LEU A 830 1.40 -40.69 0.18
N ASP A 831 0.54 -40.01 0.91
CA ASP A 831 -0.92 -40.14 0.86
C ASP A 831 -1.53 -38.73 0.77
N GLY A 832 -1.64 -38.21 -0.45
CA GLY A 832 -2.01 -36.81 -0.70
C GLY A 832 -0.95 -35.83 -0.18
N ASP A 833 -1.39 -34.88 0.67
CA ASP A 833 -0.50 -33.91 1.34
C ASP A 833 0.07 -34.44 2.67
N MET A 834 -0.19 -35.71 3.00
CA MET A 834 0.33 -36.35 4.20
C MET A 834 1.41 -37.38 3.86
N VAL A 835 2.39 -37.49 4.73
CA VAL A 835 3.47 -38.47 4.66
C VAL A 835 3.28 -39.44 5.81
N ILE A 836 3.19 -40.72 5.48
CA ILE A 836 3.10 -41.80 6.46
C ILE A 836 4.49 -42.43 6.56
N PHE A 837 5.21 -42.07 7.60
CA PHE A 837 6.50 -42.63 7.97
C PHE A 837 6.30 -43.87 8.85
N THR A 838 6.91 -44.99 8.48
CA THR A 838 6.72 -46.27 9.16
C THR A 838 8.03 -46.82 9.70
N PHE A 839 8.04 -47.25 10.95
CA PHE A 839 9.17 -47.97 11.55
C PHE A 839 8.67 -49.33 12.02
N SER A 840 9.33 -50.42 11.64
CA SER A 840 8.93 -51.77 12.04
C SER A 840 10.11 -52.66 12.42
N ASP A 841 9.90 -53.54 13.39
CA ASP A 841 10.81 -54.61 13.80
C ASP A 841 10.09 -55.97 13.75
N ASP A 842 10.84 -57.07 13.62
CA ASP A 842 10.32 -58.45 13.63
C ASP A 842 10.58 -59.18 14.98
N GLY A 843 10.70 -58.41 16.07
CA GLY A 843 11.01 -58.96 17.39
C GLY A 843 9.81 -59.45 18.20
N VAL A 844 9.96 -59.52 19.51
CA VAL A 844 8.97 -60.14 20.43
C VAL A 844 7.64 -59.38 20.54
N GLY A 845 7.58 -58.12 20.09
CA GLY A 845 6.39 -57.27 20.17
C GLY A 845 6.10 -56.73 21.58
N ILE A 846 4.99 -56.01 21.72
CA ILE A 846 4.54 -55.43 22.99
C ILE A 846 3.35 -56.22 23.54
N HIS A 847 3.43 -56.59 24.82
CA HIS A 847 2.38 -57.31 25.52
C HIS A 847 1.09 -56.45 25.67
N GLU A 848 -0.08 -57.08 25.54
CA GLU A 848 -1.38 -56.42 25.49
C GLU A 848 -1.69 -55.57 26.73
N SER A 849 -1.16 -55.94 27.90
CA SER A 849 -1.34 -55.21 29.17
C SER A 849 -0.71 -53.81 29.20
N VAL A 850 0.21 -53.49 28.28
CA VAL A 850 0.93 -52.21 28.26
C VAL A 850 0.65 -51.41 26.98
N ARG A 851 0.05 -52.05 25.96
CA ARG A 851 -0.18 -51.51 24.61
C ARG A 851 -0.85 -50.13 24.61
N ASP A 852 -1.87 -49.93 25.44
CA ASP A 852 -2.65 -48.67 25.46
C ASP A 852 -1.95 -47.53 26.20
N ARG A 853 -0.88 -47.82 26.95
CA ARG A 853 -0.19 -46.87 27.82
C ARG A 853 1.26 -46.61 27.40
N ILE A 854 1.70 -47.16 26.26
CA ILE A 854 3.11 -47.07 25.82
C ILE A 854 3.61 -45.64 25.58
N PHE A 855 2.71 -44.68 25.34
CA PHE A 855 3.04 -43.27 25.13
C PHE A 855 2.90 -42.43 26.42
N GLU A 856 2.45 -43.02 27.52
CA GLU A 856 2.49 -42.37 28.83
C GLU A 856 3.93 -42.31 29.35
N PRO A 857 4.32 -41.22 30.04
CA PRO A 857 5.64 -41.13 30.66
C PRO A 857 5.94 -42.31 31.60
N PHE A 858 7.20 -42.77 31.60
CA PHE A 858 7.73 -43.79 32.52
C PHE A 858 7.18 -45.22 32.35
N VAL A 859 6.47 -45.49 31.25
CA VAL A 859 5.99 -46.83 30.93
C VAL A 859 7.10 -47.64 30.23
N THR A 860 7.56 -48.72 30.87
CA THR A 860 8.59 -49.61 30.31
C THR A 860 8.45 -51.05 30.82
N THR A 861 8.84 -52.03 30.00
CA THR A 861 8.88 -53.46 30.35
C THR A 861 10.21 -53.88 31.02
N ARG A 862 11.20 -53.00 31.13
CA ARG A 862 12.52 -53.27 31.73
C ARG A 862 12.89 -52.29 32.86
N ARG A 863 11.98 -52.11 33.81
CA ARG A 863 12.07 -51.11 34.90
C ARG A 863 13.21 -51.33 35.92
N GLY A 864 13.98 -52.41 35.81
CA GLY A 864 15.14 -52.72 36.66
C GLY A 864 16.48 -52.86 35.92
N SER A 865 16.50 -52.81 34.58
CA SER A 865 17.69 -53.01 33.74
C SER A 865 18.05 -51.80 32.88
N GLY A 866 17.60 -50.61 33.26
CA GLY A 866 18.02 -49.33 32.65
C GLY A 866 17.03 -48.72 31.65
N GLY A 867 15.81 -49.24 31.51
CA GLY A 867 14.77 -48.60 30.68
C GLY A 867 14.15 -47.39 31.39
N THR A 868 14.19 -46.21 30.77
CA THR A 868 13.65 -44.96 31.35
C THR A 868 12.16 -44.76 31.11
N GLY A 869 11.56 -45.46 30.14
CA GLY A 869 10.14 -45.30 29.79
C GLY A 869 9.77 -43.92 29.23
N LEU A 870 10.75 -43.06 28.93
CA LEU A 870 10.53 -41.72 28.39
C LEU A 870 10.59 -41.67 26.86
N GLY A 871 11.27 -42.62 26.20
CA GLY A 871 11.53 -42.56 24.76
C GLY A 871 10.27 -42.47 23.88
N LEU A 872 9.28 -43.32 24.13
CA LEU A 872 8.02 -43.29 23.36
C LEU A 872 7.16 -42.05 23.70
N HIS A 873 7.23 -41.56 24.94
CA HIS A 873 6.57 -40.31 25.31
C HIS A 873 7.18 -39.09 24.61
N ILE A 874 8.51 -39.06 24.46
CA ILE A 874 9.23 -38.03 23.68
C ILE A 874 8.77 -38.09 22.23
N ILE A 875 8.77 -39.27 21.62
CA ILE A 875 8.29 -39.46 20.24
C ILE A 875 6.85 -38.97 20.07
N PHE A 876 5.95 -39.30 21.01
CA PHE A 876 4.56 -38.85 20.97
C PHE A 876 4.45 -37.32 21.00
N ASN A 877 5.24 -36.64 21.84
CA ASN A 877 5.25 -35.18 21.88
C ASN A 877 5.87 -34.56 20.63
N VAL A 878 6.97 -35.11 20.12
CA VAL A 878 7.61 -34.64 18.89
C VAL A 878 6.63 -34.76 17.70
N VAL A 879 5.96 -35.90 17.54
CA VAL A 879 5.01 -36.10 16.46
C VAL A 879 3.79 -35.19 16.57
N ASN A 880 3.15 -35.12 17.75
CA ASN A 880 1.90 -34.36 17.88
C ASN A 880 2.11 -32.85 18.01
N LYS A 881 3.18 -32.40 18.69
CA LYS A 881 3.39 -30.97 19.01
C LYS A 881 4.36 -30.27 18.07
N VAL A 882 5.38 -30.97 17.56
CA VAL A 882 6.40 -30.36 16.68
C VAL A 882 6.07 -30.61 15.21
N LEU A 883 5.67 -31.83 14.86
CA LEU A 883 5.39 -32.20 13.47
C LEU A 883 3.90 -32.05 13.07
N GLY A 884 3.03 -31.68 14.01
CA GLY A 884 1.59 -31.55 13.76
C GLY A 884 0.91 -32.83 13.25
N GLY A 885 1.48 -34.00 13.56
CA GLY A 885 1.05 -35.30 13.07
C GLY A 885 0.41 -36.20 14.12
N THR A 886 0.28 -37.49 13.81
CA THR A 886 -0.21 -38.52 14.73
C THR A 886 0.65 -39.78 14.65
N ILE A 887 0.80 -40.49 15.77
CA ILE A 887 1.53 -41.77 15.84
C ILE A 887 0.59 -42.89 16.26
N ARG A 888 0.68 -44.05 15.60
CA ARG A 888 -0.04 -45.28 15.97
C ARG A 888 0.94 -46.45 16.07
N CYS A 889 0.70 -47.32 17.04
CA CYS A 889 1.45 -48.56 17.21
C CYS A 889 0.55 -49.76 16.88
N THR A 890 1.05 -50.67 16.06
CA THR A 890 0.46 -51.97 15.77
C THR A 890 1.45 -53.04 16.16
N THR A 891 1.03 -53.98 17.02
CA THR A 891 1.93 -55.00 17.59
C THR A 891 1.15 -56.23 18.05
N GLY A 892 1.72 -57.42 17.83
CA GLY A 892 1.21 -58.72 18.25
C GLY A 892 2.31 -59.54 18.93
N PRO A 893 2.00 -60.41 19.92
CA PRO A 893 3.02 -61.25 20.57
C PRO A 893 3.74 -62.14 19.54
N GLY A 894 5.05 -61.94 19.38
CA GLY A 894 5.87 -62.68 18.40
C GLY A 894 5.73 -62.26 16.94
N GLU A 895 5.00 -61.16 16.66
CA GLU A 895 4.81 -60.59 15.32
C GLU A 895 5.55 -59.24 15.14
N GLY A 896 6.37 -58.84 16.11
CA GLY A 896 7.09 -57.58 16.09
C GLY A 896 6.26 -56.34 16.47
N THR A 897 6.85 -55.18 16.25
CA THR A 897 6.22 -53.87 16.50
C THR A 897 6.32 -52.99 15.27
N SER A 898 5.23 -52.31 14.93
CA SER A 898 5.20 -51.35 13.83
C SER A 898 4.58 -50.02 14.28
N TYR A 899 5.31 -48.93 14.08
CA TYR A 899 4.88 -47.57 14.36
C TYR A 899 4.59 -46.85 13.04
N ALA A 900 3.37 -46.34 12.89
CA ALA A 900 2.96 -45.51 11.76
C ALA A 900 2.79 -44.06 12.23
N ILE A 901 3.61 -43.16 11.69
CA ILE A 901 3.65 -41.73 11.98
C ILE A 901 3.11 -40.99 10.76
N THR A 902 1.98 -40.33 10.91
CA THR A 902 1.30 -39.58 9.84
C THR A 902 1.50 -38.08 10.08
N ILE A 903 2.17 -37.40 9.15
CA ILE A 903 2.57 -35.99 9.28
C ILE A 903 2.27 -35.23 7.98
N PRO A 904 2.03 -33.91 8.01
CA PRO A 904 1.91 -33.12 6.79
C PRO A 904 3.23 -33.09 6.00
N ARG A 905 3.15 -33.12 4.67
CA ARG A 905 4.31 -32.97 3.77
C ARG A 905 4.97 -31.60 3.92
N GLU A 906 4.15 -30.57 4.13
CA GLU A 906 4.56 -29.21 4.41
C GLU A 906 3.96 -28.78 5.75
N HIS A 907 4.81 -28.65 6.77
CA HIS A 907 4.40 -28.14 8.08
C HIS A 907 5.23 -26.90 8.42
N ALA A 908 4.61 -25.73 8.27
CA ALA A 908 5.08 -24.47 8.83
C ALA A 908 4.00 -23.97 9.82
N PRO A 909 4.36 -23.39 10.97
CA PRO A 909 3.38 -22.63 11.75
C PRO A 909 2.80 -21.56 10.81
N ARG A 910 1.47 -21.48 10.71
CA ARG A 910 0.81 -20.35 10.04
C ARG A 910 1.31 -19.09 10.73
N MET A 911 2.21 -18.35 10.10
CA MET A 911 2.34 -16.94 10.43
C MET A 911 1.00 -16.33 10.04
N GLU A 912 0.23 -15.90 11.05
CA GLU A 912 -0.91 -15.03 10.85
C GLU A 912 -0.45 -13.90 9.94
N ASN A 913 -1.07 -13.84 8.77
CA ASN A 913 -0.75 -12.88 7.74
C ASN A 913 -1.05 -11.49 8.34
N PRO A 914 -0.08 -10.57 8.48
CA PRO A 914 -0.31 -9.25 9.09
C PRO A 914 -1.18 -8.32 8.22
N GLU A 915 -1.78 -8.85 7.15
CA GLU A 915 -2.67 -8.12 6.24
C GLU A 915 -4.16 -8.16 6.64
N ASN A 916 -4.53 -8.84 7.73
CA ASN A 916 -5.91 -8.87 8.23
C ASN A 916 -5.99 -8.43 9.70
N GLU A 917 -5.63 -7.18 9.98
CA GLU A 917 -6.27 -6.39 11.04
C GLU A 917 -6.72 -5.04 10.44
N PRO A 918 -7.96 -4.60 10.68
CA PRO A 918 -8.55 -3.39 10.10
C PRO A 918 -7.99 -2.06 10.65
#